data_AF-A0A1J7GVH2-F1
#
_entry.id   AF-A0A1J7GVH2-F1
#
_cell.length_a   1.000
_cell.length_b   1.000
_cell.length_c   1.000
_cell.angle_alpha   90.00
_cell.angle_beta   90.00
_cell.angle_gamma   90.00
#
_symmetry.space_group_name_H-M   'P 1'
#
loop_
_entity.id
_entity.type
_entity.pdbx_description
1 polymer ?
#
loop_
_entity_poly.entity_id
_entity_poly.type
_entity_poly.pdbx_seq_one_letter_code
_entity_poly.pdbx_strand_id
1 'polypeptide(L)'
;MSSMDHQGDENRETKEMDERSLSMSHGQEPNVHRVGVPPKQNIFKEFQATVKETFFSDDPLRSFKDQTKSRKLILGIEAMFPILSWGRNYTLKNFRGDLIAGLTIASLCIPQDIGYAKLANLDPQYGLYSSFVPPLIYAVMGSSRDIAIGPVAVVSLLLGTLLQNEIDPVANPRDYRRLAFTATFFAGITQATLGVFRLGFLIDFLSHAAIVGFMGGAAITIALQQLKGFLGIKKFTKKTDVISVMQSVFSSAQHGWNWQTIVIGASFLTFLLFARYIGKKNKKLFWVPAIAPLISVILSTTLVYITRADKEGVAIIKHIEKGINPSSVKEIYWSGDYLGKGFRIGIVAGMIALTEAVAIGRTFASTKDYQLDGNREMVALGAMNVVGSMTSCYVATGSFSRSAVNFMAGCETAVSNIVMSIVVFLTLQFITPLFKYTPNAILSAIIISAVINLVDYQAAILIWKIDKFDFVACMGAFFGVFFASVEIGLLIAVSISFAKILLQVTRPRTAILGKIPMTTVYRNIQQYPEATKVPGVLIIRVDSAIYFSNSNYVKERILRWLVNEEEEIKGNYQTRIQFLIVDMSPVTDIDTSGIHALEELYRSLQKRDYRRLAFTATFFAGITQATLGVFRLGFLIDFLSHAAIVGFMGGAAITIALQQLKGFLGIKKFTKKTDVISVMQSVFSSAHHGWNWQTIVIGASFLTFLLFARYIGKKNKKLFWVPAIAPLISVILSTTLVYITRADKEGVAIIKHIEKGINPSSVKEIYWSGDYLGKGFRIGIVAGMIALTEAVAIGRTFASTKDYQLDGNREMVALGAMNVVGSMTSCYVATGSFSRSAVNFMAGCETAVSNIVMSIVVFLTLQFITPLFKYTPNAILSAIIISAVINLVDYQAAILIWKIDKFDFVACMGAFFGVFFASVEIGLLIAVSISFAKILLQVTRPRTAILGKIPMTTVYRNIQQYPEATKVPGVLIIRVDSAIYFSNSNYVKERILRWLVNEEEEIKGNYQTRIQFLIVDMSPVTDIDTSGIHALEELYRSLQKRGIQLVLANPGPVVIDKLHTSNFATLLGEDKIFLTVAEAVEYCSPKLAEDP
;
A
#
# COMPACT_ATOMS: atom_id res chain seq x y z
N MET A 1 -74.49 -14.22 -22.01
CA MET A 1 -73.47 -14.99 -21.27
C MET A 1 -72.24 -14.09 -21.20
N SER A 2 -72.07 -13.34 -20.11
CA SER A 2 -71.39 -13.76 -18.86
C SER A 2 -69.86 -13.61 -19.01
N SER A 3 -69.14 -12.80 -18.23
CA SER A 3 -69.47 -11.74 -17.23
C SER A 3 -68.16 -10.95 -16.97
N MET A 4 -68.14 -9.61 -16.79
CA MET A 4 -68.31 -8.88 -15.51
C MET A 4 -67.47 -9.49 -14.35
N ASP A 5 -66.61 -8.76 -13.62
CA ASP A 5 -66.59 -7.32 -13.25
C ASP A 5 -65.18 -6.65 -13.41
N HIS A 6 -65.00 -5.35 -13.73
CA HIS A 6 -65.14 -4.10 -12.94
C HIS A 6 -64.12 -3.98 -11.76
N GLN A 7 -63.43 -2.86 -11.42
CA GLN A 7 -63.41 -1.41 -11.75
C GLN A 7 -61.93 -0.90 -11.83
N GLY A 8 -61.54 0.33 -12.21
CA GLY A 8 -62.25 1.56 -12.64
C GLY A 8 -61.26 2.73 -12.97
N ASP A 9 -61.76 3.85 -13.48
CA ASP A 9 -61.01 5.04 -14.00
C ASP A 9 -60.33 5.92 -12.89
N GLU A 10 -59.45 6.90 -13.17
CA GLU A 10 -59.79 8.27 -13.65
C GLU A 10 -58.57 9.15 -14.07
N ASN A 11 -58.77 9.95 -15.15
CA ASN A 11 -58.50 11.40 -15.36
C ASN A 11 -57.20 12.08 -14.82
N ARG A 12 -56.58 13.10 -15.46
CA ARG A 12 -56.83 13.86 -16.73
C ARG A 12 -55.59 14.68 -17.15
N GLU A 13 -55.58 15.15 -18.41
CA GLU A 13 -54.68 16.22 -18.90
C GLU A 13 -55.24 17.64 -18.63
N THR A 14 -54.36 18.65 -18.60
CA THR A 14 -54.69 20.06 -18.94
C THR A 14 -53.50 20.74 -19.66
N LYS A 15 -53.81 21.72 -20.53
CA LYS A 15 -52.87 22.54 -21.31
C LYS A 15 -53.16 24.03 -21.11
N GLU A 16 -52.15 24.87 -21.28
CA GLU A 16 -52.19 26.25 -21.80
C GLU A 16 -50.73 26.59 -22.21
N MET A 17 -50.41 26.88 -23.49
CA MET A 17 -50.59 28.14 -24.25
C MET A 17 -49.90 29.34 -23.58
N ASP A 18 -48.80 29.92 -24.07
CA ASP A 18 -48.32 30.33 -25.42
C ASP A 18 -48.58 31.82 -25.69
N GLU A 19 -47.50 32.63 -25.65
CA GLU A 19 -47.51 34.03 -26.10
C GLU A 19 -46.12 34.46 -26.60
N ARG A 20 -46.06 35.48 -27.47
CA ARG A 20 -44.92 35.71 -28.39
C ARG A 20 -44.06 36.94 -28.09
N SER A 21 -42.79 36.82 -28.48
CA SER A 21 -41.93 37.85 -29.08
C SER A 21 -41.71 39.21 -28.38
N LEU A 22 -40.44 39.48 -28.03
CA LEU A 22 -39.82 40.80 -28.16
C LEU A 22 -38.30 40.65 -28.40
N SER A 23 -37.61 41.74 -28.75
CA SER A 23 -36.43 41.72 -29.65
C SER A 23 -35.03 41.77 -29.01
N MET A 24 -34.02 41.46 -29.84
CA MET A 24 -32.58 41.35 -29.53
C MET A 24 -31.91 42.65 -29.06
N SER A 25 -30.86 42.50 -28.24
CA SER A 25 -29.57 43.21 -28.41
C SER A 25 -28.42 42.37 -27.84
N HIS A 26 -27.18 42.57 -28.33
CA HIS A 26 -26.05 41.69 -28.00
C HIS A 26 -25.18 42.17 -26.85
N GLY A 27 -24.97 41.29 -25.87
CA GLY A 27 -23.73 41.17 -25.11
C GLY A 27 -23.38 39.68 -25.02
N GLN A 28 -22.25 39.25 -25.60
CA GLN A 28 -21.80 37.87 -25.45
C GLN A 28 -21.12 37.72 -24.09
N GLU A 29 -21.81 37.08 -23.14
CA GLU A 29 -21.14 36.49 -21.98
C GLU A 29 -20.07 35.50 -22.46
N PRO A 30 -18.91 35.40 -21.80
CA PRO A 30 -17.95 34.35 -22.11
C PRO A 30 -18.61 32.99 -21.87
N ASN A 31 -18.37 32.00 -22.76
CA ASN A 31 -18.94 30.66 -22.61
C ASN A 31 -18.36 29.94 -21.38
N VAL A 32 -18.97 30.14 -20.21
CA VAL A 32 -18.58 29.48 -18.95
C VAL A 32 -19.07 28.02 -18.98
N HIS A 33 -18.30 27.17 -19.64
CA HIS A 33 -18.54 25.73 -19.68
C HIS A 33 -18.43 25.14 -18.27
N ARG A 34 -19.55 24.66 -17.72
CA ARG A 34 -19.58 23.95 -16.43
C ARG A 34 -18.99 22.55 -16.58
N VAL A 35 -18.05 22.19 -15.72
CA VAL A 35 -17.46 20.84 -15.67
C VAL A 35 -18.51 19.82 -15.20
N GLY A 36 -18.68 18.73 -15.95
CA GLY A 36 -19.66 17.68 -15.67
C GLY A 36 -19.15 16.59 -14.71
N VAL A 37 -20.08 15.87 -14.07
CA VAL A 37 -19.79 14.78 -13.11
C VAL A 37 -20.14 13.42 -13.75
N PRO A 38 -19.28 12.38 -13.64
CA PRO A 38 -19.52 11.07 -14.26
C PRO A 38 -20.66 10.26 -13.60
N PRO A 39 -21.27 9.31 -14.33
CA PRO A 39 -22.44 8.54 -13.87
C PRO A 39 -22.09 7.43 -12.85
N LYS A 40 -22.98 7.24 -11.87
CA LYS A 40 -22.80 6.28 -10.76
C LYS A 40 -22.93 4.82 -11.21
N GLN A 41 -22.18 3.93 -10.56
CA GLN A 41 -22.19 2.48 -10.82
C GLN A 41 -22.59 1.69 -9.56
N ASN A 42 -23.03 0.43 -9.71
CA ASN A 42 -23.49 -0.40 -8.58
C ASN A 42 -22.29 -0.98 -7.79
N ILE A 43 -22.30 -0.83 -6.46
CA ILE A 43 -21.18 -1.08 -5.56
C ILE A 43 -20.69 -2.52 -5.52
N PHE A 44 -21.56 -3.54 -5.53
CA PHE A 44 -21.04 -4.91 -5.50
C PHE A 44 -20.29 -5.24 -6.79
N LYS A 45 -20.77 -4.73 -7.94
CA LYS A 45 -20.01 -4.74 -9.19
C LYS A 45 -18.77 -3.86 -9.15
N GLU A 46 -18.73 -2.84 -8.29
CA GLU A 46 -17.57 -1.97 -8.11
C GLU A 46 -16.48 -2.67 -7.31
N PHE A 47 -16.74 -3.06 -6.06
CA PHE A 47 -15.79 -3.84 -5.29
C PHE A 47 -15.40 -5.15 -5.99
N GLN A 48 -16.33 -5.86 -6.64
CA GLN A 48 -15.98 -7.06 -7.39
C GLN A 48 -15.14 -6.75 -8.63
N ALA A 49 -15.42 -5.67 -9.38
CA ALA A 49 -14.53 -5.22 -10.45
C ALA A 49 -13.17 -4.90 -9.86
N THR A 50 -13.11 -3.93 -8.96
CA THR A 50 -11.87 -3.40 -8.40
C THR A 50 -11.03 -4.45 -7.64
N VAL A 51 -11.61 -5.41 -6.89
CA VAL A 51 -10.81 -6.51 -6.28
C VAL A 51 -10.44 -7.62 -7.26
N LYS A 52 -11.30 -7.94 -8.24
CA LYS A 52 -10.84 -8.75 -9.38
C LYS A 52 -9.64 -8.06 -10.01
N GLU A 53 -9.72 -6.76 -10.21
CA GLU A 53 -8.65 -5.94 -10.72
C GLU A 53 -7.40 -5.93 -9.82
N THR A 54 -7.53 -5.75 -8.50
CA THR A 54 -6.41 -5.59 -7.55
C THR A 54 -5.58 -6.86 -7.38
N PHE A 55 -6.19 -8.03 -7.46
CA PHE A 55 -5.49 -9.31 -7.27
C PHE A 55 -5.47 -10.18 -8.54
N PHE A 56 -6.21 -9.82 -9.58
CA PHE A 56 -6.32 -10.53 -10.86
C PHE A 56 -6.34 -9.50 -12.00
N SER A 57 -5.36 -8.59 -12.00
CA SER A 57 -5.11 -7.63 -13.09
C SER A 57 -5.12 -8.35 -14.43
N ASP A 58 -4.29 -9.37 -14.56
CA ASP A 58 -4.42 -10.43 -15.55
C ASP A 58 -5.57 -11.37 -15.18
N ASP A 59 -6.56 -11.49 -16.08
CA ASP A 59 -7.62 -12.47 -15.96
C ASP A 59 -7.06 -13.86 -16.34
N PRO A 60 -6.70 -14.72 -15.38
CA PRO A 60 -5.82 -15.86 -15.65
C PRO A 60 -6.60 -17.09 -16.11
N LEU A 61 -7.91 -17.09 -15.86
CA LEU A 61 -8.86 -18.12 -16.29
C LEU A 61 -9.35 -17.85 -17.72
N ARG A 62 -8.81 -16.85 -18.40
CA ARG A 62 -9.30 -16.41 -19.70
C ARG A 62 -8.89 -17.33 -20.86
N SER A 63 -7.67 -17.86 -20.82
CA SER A 63 -7.26 -18.96 -21.74
C SER A 63 -8.10 -20.22 -21.53
N PHE A 64 -8.67 -20.40 -20.34
CA PHE A 64 -9.60 -21.47 -20.01
C PHE A 64 -11.04 -21.16 -20.45
N LYS A 65 -11.38 -19.91 -20.79
CA LYS A 65 -12.73 -19.53 -21.26
C LYS A 65 -13.03 -20.28 -22.57
N ASP A 66 -14.27 -20.73 -22.74
CA ASP A 66 -14.81 -21.41 -23.92
C ASP A 66 -14.12 -22.72 -24.38
N GLN A 67 -13.06 -23.16 -23.69
CA GLN A 67 -12.39 -24.45 -23.92
C GLN A 67 -13.21 -25.64 -23.39
N THR A 68 -13.00 -26.83 -23.96
CA THR A 68 -13.61 -28.09 -23.48
C THR A 68 -13.12 -28.46 -22.08
N LYS A 69 -13.87 -29.28 -21.31
CA LYS A 69 -13.48 -29.67 -19.93
C LYS A 69 -12.08 -30.30 -19.85
N SER A 70 -11.72 -31.14 -20.83
CA SER A 70 -10.38 -31.73 -20.96
C SER A 70 -9.31 -30.68 -21.29
N ARG A 71 -9.58 -29.76 -22.23
CA ARG A 71 -8.62 -28.70 -22.59
C ARG A 71 -8.43 -27.66 -21.47
N LYS A 72 -9.48 -27.36 -20.69
CA LYS A 72 -9.42 -26.57 -19.44
C LYS A 72 -8.49 -27.22 -18.41
N LEU A 73 -8.58 -28.54 -18.24
CA LEU A 73 -7.70 -29.29 -17.35
C LEU A 73 -6.24 -29.27 -17.84
N ILE A 74 -6.02 -29.48 -19.15
CA ILE A 74 -4.68 -29.36 -19.77
C ILE A 74 -4.09 -27.95 -19.56
N LEU A 75 -4.87 -26.90 -19.77
CA LEU A 75 -4.42 -25.51 -19.56
C LEU A 75 -4.13 -25.19 -18.08
N GLY A 76 -4.85 -25.83 -17.14
CA GLY A 76 -4.53 -25.76 -15.71
C GLY A 76 -3.16 -26.36 -15.39
N ILE A 77 -2.88 -27.51 -15.97
CA ILE A 77 -1.59 -28.20 -15.83
C ILE A 77 -0.48 -27.39 -16.54
N GLU A 78 -0.72 -26.82 -17.73
CA GLU A 78 0.23 -25.93 -18.42
C GLU A 78 0.51 -24.62 -17.66
N ALA A 79 -0.49 -24.09 -16.93
CA ALA A 79 -0.32 -22.90 -16.10
C ALA A 79 0.48 -23.17 -14.81
N MET A 80 0.30 -24.34 -14.19
CA MET A 80 1.06 -24.79 -13.01
C MET A 80 2.45 -25.34 -13.35
N PHE A 81 2.63 -25.90 -14.54
CA PHE A 81 3.85 -26.55 -15.00
C PHE A 81 4.27 -26.01 -16.37
N PRO A 82 4.93 -24.82 -16.42
CA PRO A 82 5.32 -24.15 -17.66
C PRO A 82 6.15 -25.00 -18.63
N ILE A 83 6.82 -26.05 -18.15
CA ILE A 83 7.53 -27.04 -18.99
C ILE A 83 6.68 -27.63 -20.12
N LEU A 84 5.37 -27.79 -19.92
CA LEU A 84 4.46 -28.30 -20.95
C LEU A 84 4.20 -27.30 -22.09
N SER A 85 4.45 -26.01 -21.84
CA SER A 85 4.32 -24.93 -22.84
C SER A 85 5.61 -24.74 -23.64
N TRP A 86 6.77 -24.57 -22.98
CA TRP A 86 8.04 -24.34 -23.67
C TRP A 86 8.66 -25.62 -24.23
N GLY A 87 8.43 -26.78 -23.61
CA GLY A 87 8.95 -28.07 -24.05
C GLY A 87 8.49 -28.49 -25.46
N ARG A 88 7.30 -28.04 -25.88
CA ARG A 88 6.79 -28.27 -27.25
C ARG A 88 7.56 -27.52 -28.34
N ASN A 89 8.15 -26.38 -27.99
CA ASN A 89 8.89 -25.51 -28.90
C ASN A 89 10.42 -25.69 -28.74
N TYR A 90 10.86 -26.75 -28.06
CA TYR A 90 12.24 -26.97 -27.71
C TYR A 90 13.02 -27.61 -28.86
N THR A 91 14.12 -26.98 -29.29
CA THR A 91 14.90 -27.41 -30.45
C THR A 91 16.28 -27.96 -30.06
N LEU A 92 16.88 -28.75 -30.96
CA LEU A 92 18.25 -29.27 -30.78
C LEU A 92 19.30 -28.15 -30.62
N LYS A 93 19.03 -26.96 -31.18
CA LYS A 93 19.88 -25.76 -31.00
C LYS A 93 19.87 -25.30 -29.54
N ASN A 94 18.68 -25.21 -28.94
CA ASN A 94 18.51 -24.83 -27.53
C ASN A 94 19.17 -25.87 -26.63
N PHE A 95 18.96 -27.16 -26.91
CA PHE A 95 19.61 -28.25 -26.16
C PHE A 95 21.13 -28.17 -26.17
N ARG A 96 21.77 -27.75 -27.27
CA ARG A 96 23.22 -27.55 -27.29
C ARG A 96 23.68 -26.43 -26.34
N GLY A 97 22.91 -25.35 -26.22
CA GLY A 97 23.18 -24.26 -25.27
C GLY A 97 22.98 -24.73 -23.83
N ASP A 98 21.78 -25.27 -23.52
CA ASP A 98 21.40 -25.71 -22.18
C ASP A 98 22.24 -26.89 -21.65
N LEU A 99 22.75 -27.77 -22.53
CA LEU A 99 23.70 -28.83 -22.18
C LEU A 99 25.07 -28.26 -21.78
N ILE A 100 25.63 -27.34 -22.58
CA ILE A 100 26.91 -26.69 -22.27
C ILE A 100 26.79 -25.88 -20.98
N ALA A 101 25.69 -25.13 -20.84
CA ALA A 101 25.42 -24.32 -19.66
C ALA A 101 25.24 -25.20 -18.42
N GLY A 102 24.40 -26.24 -18.47
CA GLY A 102 24.18 -27.16 -17.34
C GLY A 102 25.44 -27.91 -16.89
N LEU A 103 26.28 -28.37 -17.82
CA LEU A 103 27.61 -28.94 -17.51
C LEU A 103 28.53 -27.92 -16.84
N THR A 104 28.55 -26.69 -17.36
CA THR A 104 29.35 -25.58 -16.82
C THR A 104 28.91 -25.23 -15.40
N ILE A 105 27.61 -25.06 -15.17
CA ILE A 105 27.01 -24.81 -13.86
C ILE A 105 27.35 -25.94 -12.88
N ALA A 106 27.16 -27.21 -13.28
CA ALA A 106 27.40 -28.36 -12.40
C ALA A 106 28.83 -28.40 -11.86
N SER A 107 29.82 -28.09 -12.72
CA SER A 107 31.24 -28.01 -12.33
C SER A 107 31.53 -26.96 -11.25
N LEU A 108 30.67 -25.96 -11.13
CA LEU A 108 30.76 -24.85 -10.17
C LEU A 108 29.82 -25.05 -8.96
N CYS A 109 28.71 -25.77 -9.11
CA CYS A 109 27.78 -26.11 -8.01
C CYS A 109 28.39 -27.10 -7.04
N ILE A 110 28.82 -28.27 -7.53
CA ILE A 110 29.39 -29.36 -6.72
C ILE A 110 30.40 -28.84 -5.67
N PRO A 111 31.44 -28.05 -6.04
CA PRO A 111 32.37 -27.48 -5.06
C PRO A 111 31.76 -26.39 -4.16
N GLN A 112 30.85 -25.55 -4.67
CA GLN A 112 30.20 -24.50 -3.87
C GLN A 112 29.28 -25.08 -2.79
N ASP A 113 28.46 -26.07 -3.14
CA ASP A 113 27.43 -26.65 -2.27
C ASP A 113 28.03 -27.36 -1.06
N ILE A 114 29.14 -28.07 -1.26
CA ILE A 114 29.99 -28.64 -0.22
C ILE A 114 30.49 -27.56 0.76
N GLY A 115 30.79 -26.36 0.25
CA GLY A 115 31.18 -25.21 1.06
C GLY A 115 29.99 -24.59 1.80
N TYR A 116 28.83 -24.48 1.15
CA TYR A 116 27.63 -23.85 1.69
C TYR A 116 26.96 -24.71 2.78
N ALA A 117 26.95 -26.04 2.65
CA ALA A 117 26.50 -26.93 3.73
C ALA A 117 27.33 -26.72 5.02
N LYS A 118 28.65 -26.53 4.88
CA LYS A 118 29.55 -26.20 6.01
C LYS A 118 29.30 -24.81 6.61
N LEU A 119 28.65 -23.87 5.91
CA LEU A 119 28.17 -22.60 6.48
C LEU A 119 26.87 -22.79 7.28
N ALA A 120 26.03 -23.75 6.88
CA ALA A 120 24.83 -24.14 7.61
C ALA A 120 25.10 -25.08 8.81
N ASN A 121 26.37 -25.38 9.13
CA ASN A 121 26.80 -26.44 10.06
C ASN A 121 26.21 -27.84 9.73
N LEU A 122 25.94 -28.12 8.46
CA LEU A 122 25.46 -29.41 7.97
C LEU A 122 26.57 -30.18 7.23
N ASP A 123 26.44 -31.51 7.17
CA ASP A 123 27.38 -32.36 6.42
C ASP A 123 27.38 -32.04 4.92
N PRO A 124 28.54 -32.17 4.22
CA PRO A 124 28.71 -31.76 2.82
C PRO A 124 27.66 -32.27 1.83
N GLN A 125 27.19 -33.50 2.06
CA GLN A 125 26.18 -34.16 1.22
C GLN A 125 24.83 -33.43 1.18
N TYR A 126 24.42 -32.76 2.26
CA TYR A 126 23.14 -32.04 2.28
C TYR A 126 23.14 -30.83 1.33
N GLY A 127 24.31 -30.25 1.04
CA GLY A 127 24.44 -29.25 -0.02
C GLY A 127 24.23 -29.85 -1.41
N LEU A 128 24.86 -30.99 -1.69
CA LEU A 128 24.71 -31.70 -2.97
C LEU A 128 23.28 -32.20 -3.20
N TYR A 129 22.59 -32.66 -2.14
CA TYR A 129 21.18 -33.05 -2.20
C TYR A 129 20.28 -31.85 -2.58
N SER A 130 20.50 -30.68 -1.98
CA SER A 130 19.80 -29.43 -2.32
C SER A 130 20.09 -28.90 -3.74
N SER A 131 21.13 -29.39 -4.42
CA SER A 131 21.39 -29.15 -5.85
C SER A 131 21.00 -30.32 -6.77
N PHE A 132 20.32 -31.34 -6.23
CA PHE A 132 19.76 -32.44 -7.02
C PHE A 132 18.24 -32.28 -7.20
N VAL A 133 17.46 -32.31 -6.11
CA VAL A 133 15.98 -32.32 -6.21
C VAL A 133 15.35 -30.93 -6.45
N PRO A 134 15.68 -29.87 -5.68
CA PRO A 134 15.05 -28.57 -5.89
C PRO A 134 15.16 -28.00 -7.32
N PRO A 135 16.30 -28.10 -8.04
CA PRO A 135 16.40 -27.62 -9.42
C PRO A 135 15.53 -28.40 -10.41
N LEU A 136 15.24 -29.68 -10.16
CA LEU A 136 14.31 -30.47 -10.99
C LEU A 136 12.87 -29.97 -10.81
N ILE A 137 12.43 -29.75 -9.57
CA ILE A 137 11.09 -29.20 -9.29
C ILE A 137 10.95 -27.79 -9.88
N TYR A 138 11.98 -26.96 -9.74
CA TYR A 138 12.01 -25.63 -10.33
C TYR A 138 11.94 -25.68 -11.86
N ALA A 139 12.67 -26.57 -12.53
CA ALA A 139 12.63 -26.67 -14.00
C ALA A 139 11.25 -27.09 -14.56
N VAL A 140 10.39 -27.70 -13.75
CA VAL A 140 9.00 -28.05 -14.12
C VAL A 140 8.03 -26.88 -13.88
N MET A 141 8.23 -26.09 -12.80
CA MET A 141 7.26 -25.09 -12.30
C MET A 141 7.64 -23.61 -12.52
N GLY A 142 8.94 -23.30 -12.67
CA GLY A 142 9.47 -21.94 -12.75
C GLY A 142 9.17 -21.21 -14.06
N SER A 143 9.26 -19.88 -14.04
CA SER A 143 9.09 -19.01 -15.22
C SER A 143 10.42 -18.42 -15.73
N SER A 144 11.42 -18.26 -14.86
CA SER A 144 12.77 -17.84 -15.26
C SER A 144 13.50 -18.92 -16.07
N ARG A 145 14.23 -18.49 -17.10
CA ARG A 145 15.01 -19.37 -17.99
C ARG A 145 16.47 -19.50 -17.55
N ASP A 146 17.01 -18.44 -16.97
CA ASP A 146 18.44 -18.25 -16.73
C ASP A 146 18.87 -18.57 -15.29
N ILE A 147 17.92 -18.65 -14.36
CA ILE A 147 18.22 -18.86 -12.94
C ILE A 147 18.73 -20.28 -12.68
N ALA A 148 19.83 -20.39 -11.95
CA ALA A 148 20.44 -21.66 -11.57
C ALA A 148 20.26 -21.90 -10.06
N ILE A 149 19.58 -22.99 -9.73
CA ILE A 149 19.05 -23.27 -8.39
C ILE A 149 20.04 -24.08 -7.54
N GLY A 150 20.03 -23.86 -6.23
CA GLY A 150 20.68 -24.68 -5.22
C GLY A 150 20.86 -23.93 -3.89
N PRO A 151 21.66 -24.45 -2.94
CA PRO A 151 22.13 -23.69 -1.80
C PRO A 151 22.83 -22.39 -2.19
N VAL A 152 22.70 -21.37 -1.33
CA VAL A 152 23.43 -20.10 -1.45
C VAL A 152 24.06 -19.72 -0.11
N ALA A 153 25.23 -19.07 -0.16
CA ALA A 153 26.05 -18.75 1.01
C ALA A 153 25.28 -17.98 2.10
N VAL A 154 24.52 -16.96 1.72
CA VAL A 154 23.77 -16.06 2.61
C VAL A 154 22.72 -16.85 3.39
N VAL A 155 21.80 -17.51 2.67
CA VAL A 155 20.75 -18.35 3.25
C VAL A 155 21.34 -19.48 4.10
N SER A 156 22.44 -20.09 3.68
CA SER A 156 23.11 -21.17 4.43
C SER A 156 23.70 -20.68 5.75
N LEU A 157 24.42 -19.55 5.74
CA LEU A 157 25.03 -18.95 6.94
C LEU A 157 23.96 -18.46 7.93
N LEU A 158 22.90 -17.83 7.41
CA LEU A 158 21.76 -17.37 8.20
C LEU A 158 21.04 -18.56 8.86
N LEU A 159 20.69 -19.58 8.08
CA LEU A 159 20.03 -20.78 8.58
C LEU A 159 20.90 -21.47 9.64
N GLY A 160 22.19 -21.67 9.36
CA GLY A 160 23.14 -22.26 10.31
C GLY A 160 23.23 -21.48 11.63
N THR A 161 23.20 -20.14 11.57
CA THR A 161 23.23 -19.27 12.75
C THR A 161 21.92 -19.32 13.54
N LEU A 162 20.78 -19.22 12.88
CA LEU A 162 19.45 -19.28 13.53
C LEU A 162 19.19 -20.65 14.17
N LEU A 163 19.61 -21.74 13.52
CA LEU A 163 19.55 -23.08 14.09
C LEU A 163 20.52 -23.24 15.28
N GLN A 164 21.74 -22.70 15.19
CA GLN A 164 22.75 -22.84 16.26
C GLN A 164 22.38 -22.09 17.55
N ASN A 165 21.54 -21.05 17.44
CA ASN A 165 20.99 -20.37 18.61
C ASN A 165 19.92 -21.20 19.35
N GLU A 166 19.37 -22.25 18.72
CA GLU A 166 18.28 -23.08 19.27
C GLU A 166 18.71 -24.51 19.62
N ILE A 167 19.69 -25.07 18.90
CA ILE A 167 20.27 -26.42 19.11
C ILE A 167 21.78 -26.35 18.79
N ASP A 168 22.62 -26.93 19.66
CA ASP A 168 24.05 -27.07 19.36
C ASP A 168 24.28 -28.19 18.30
N PRO A 169 24.92 -27.90 17.15
CA PRO A 169 25.10 -28.87 16.06
C PRO A 169 26.10 -30.00 16.37
N VAL A 170 26.98 -29.83 17.37
CA VAL A 170 27.97 -30.84 17.78
C VAL A 170 27.38 -31.75 18.85
N ALA A 171 26.60 -31.19 19.80
CA ALA A 171 25.99 -31.97 20.87
C ALA A 171 24.77 -32.78 20.38
N ASN A 172 23.90 -32.20 19.54
CA ASN A 172 22.65 -32.83 19.10
C ASN A 172 22.48 -32.78 17.56
N PRO A 173 23.39 -33.41 16.78
CA PRO A 173 23.42 -33.30 15.31
C PRO A 173 22.16 -33.82 14.61
N ARG A 174 21.45 -34.80 15.20
CA ARG A 174 20.18 -35.29 14.64
C ARG A 174 19.10 -34.22 14.73
N ASP A 175 18.80 -33.72 15.93
CA ASP A 175 17.73 -32.75 16.12
C ASP A 175 18.05 -31.38 15.49
N TYR A 176 19.34 -31.01 15.39
CA TYR A 176 19.79 -29.87 14.57
C TYR A 176 19.36 -29.99 13.10
N ARG A 177 19.63 -31.15 12.48
CA ARG A 177 19.24 -31.45 11.09
C ARG A 177 17.71 -31.52 10.94
N ARG A 178 17.00 -32.10 11.90
CA ARG A 178 15.52 -32.15 11.92
C ARG A 178 14.92 -30.75 11.95
N LEU A 179 15.49 -29.84 12.75
CA LEU A 179 15.09 -28.44 12.78
C LEU A 179 15.41 -27.73 11.46
N ALA A 180 16.54 -28.04 10.80
CA ALA A 180 16.88 -27.52 9.48
C ALA A 180 15.87 -27.93 8.39
N PHE A 181 15.45 -29.20 8.35
CA PHE A 181 14.41 -29.66 7.43
C PHE A 181 13.04 -29.04 7.76
N THR A 182 12.69 -28.93 9.05
CA THR A 182 11.44 -28.28 9.50
C THR A 182 11.38 -26.81 9.11
N ALA A 183 12.49 -26.07 9.29
CA ALA A 183 12.60 -24.69 8.82
C ALA A 183 12.52 -24.59 7.29
N THR A 184 13.12 -25.54 6.56
CA THR A 184 13.04 -25.59 5.08
C THR A 184 11.61 -25.85 4.58
N PHE A 185 10.87 -26.73 5.25
CA PHE A 185 9.45 -26.99 4.98
C PHE A 185 8.61 -25.71 5.15
N PHE A 186 8.78 -24.99 6.26
CA PHE A 186 8.05 -23.73 6.50
C PHE A 186 8.53 -22.57 5.64
N ALA A 187 9.79 -22.52 5.22
CA ALA A 187 10.27 -21.60 4.20
C ALA A 187 9.54 -21.82 2.87
N GLY A 188 9.44 -23.08 2.43
CA GLY A 188 8.72 -23.47 1.22
C GLY A 188 7.21 -23.16 1.29
N ILE A 189 6.56 -23.45 2.43
CA ILE A 189 5.16 -23.05 2.66
C ILE A 189 5.01 -21.54 2.57
N THR A 190 5.85 -20.77 3.26
CA THR A 190 5.76 -19.29 3.27
C THR A 190 5.86 -18.74 1.84
N GLN A 191 6.83 -19.20 1.06
CA GLN A 191 7.02 -18.82 -0.34
C GLN A 191 5.79 -19.17 -1.21
N ALA A 192 5.31 -20.41 -1.12
CA ALA A 192 4.13 -20.85 -1.87
C ALA A 192 2.87 -20.06 -1.48
N THR A 193 2.67 -19.78 -0.19
CA THR A 193 1.54 -19.00 0.34
C THR A 193 1.54 -17.56 -0.21
N LEU A 194 2.70 -16.89 -0.27
CA LEU A 194 2.80 -15.55 -0.87
C LEU A 194 2.40 -15.53 -2.35
N GLY A 195 2.82 -16.55 -3.11
CA GLY A 195 2.47 -16.71 -4.53
C GLY A 195 1.00 -17.06 -4.76
N VAL A 196 0.41 -17.91 -3.91
CA VAL A 196 -1.02 -18.25 -3.93
C VAL A 196 -1.89 -17.04 -3.59
N PHE A 197 -1.49 -16.20 -2.62
CA PHE A 197 -2.13 -14.92 -2.33
C PHE A 197 -1.77 -13.80 -3.31
N ARG A 198 -0.99 -14.10 -4.35
CA ARG A 198 -0.65 -13.19 -5.46
C ARG A 198 0.07 -11.92 -5.04
N LEU A 199 0.92 -12.04 -4.02
CA LEU A 199 1.71 -10.93 -3.50
C LEU A 199 2.96 -10.65 -4.35
N GLY A 200 3.03 -11.21 -5.56
CA GLY A 200 4.10 -10.99 -6.53
C GLY A 200 4.28 -9.52 -6.94
N PHE A 201 3.30 -8.63 -6.73
CA PHE A 201 3.50 -7.18 -6.93
C PHE A 201 4.57 -6.58 -5.99
N LEU A 202 4.89 -7.24 -4.86
CA LEU A 202 5.98 -6.80 -3.98
C LEU A 202 7.36 -6.86 -4.67
N ILE A 203 7.46 -7.62 -5.75
CA ILE A 203 8.65 -7.76 -6.59
C ILE A 203 8.88 -6.49 -7.45
N ASP A 204 7.84 -5.71 -7.71
CA ASP A 204 7.93 -4.50 -8.54
C ASP A 204 8.75 -3.37 -7.91
N PHE A 205 8.86 -3.33 -6.59
CA PHE A 205 9.58 -2.27 -5.85
C PHE A 205 11.11 -2.38 -5.90
N LEU A 206 11.68 -3.42 -6.52
CA LEU A 206 13.13 -3.54 -6.72
C LEU A 206 13.60 -2.69 -7.91
N SER A 207 14.10 -1.50 -7.62
CA SER A 207 14.64 -0.56 -8.62
C SER A 207 15.95 -1.06 -9.25
N HIS A 208 16.16 -0.75 -10.53
CA HIS A 208 17.38 -1.16 -11.26
C HIS A 208 18.67 -0.64 -10.58
N ALA A 209 18.65 0.58 -10.04
CA ALA A 209 19.78 1.15 -9.32
C ALA A 209 20.09 0.44 -8.00
N ALA A 210 19.06 -0.03 -7.27
CA ALA A 210 19.26 -0.87 -6.09
C ALA A 210 19.94 -2.21 -6.47
N ILE A 211 19.55 -2.81 -7.60
CA ILE A 211 20.14 -4.05 -8.11
C ILE A 211 21.62 -3.85 -8.48
N VAL A 212 21.98 -2.80 -9.23
CA VAL A 212 23.38 -2.50 -9.60
C VAL A 212 24.28 -2.33 -8.37
N GLY A 213 23.83 -1.55 -7.39
CA GLY A 213 24.58 -1.34 -6.14
C GLY A 213 24.70 -2.61 -5.28
N PHE A 214 23.62 -3.38 -5.19
CA PHE A 214 23.57 -4.68 -4.50
C PHE A 214 24.55 -5.67 -5.13
N MET A 215 24.57 -5.81 -6.46
CA MET A 215 25.52 -6.67 -7.18
C MET A 215 26.96 -6.29 -6.86
N GLY A 216 27.30 -5.00 -6.92
CA GLY A 216 28.66 -4.52 -6.62
C GLY A 216 29.09 -4.79 -5.18
N GLY A 217 28.23 -4.51 -4.20
CA GLY A 217 28.52 -4.71 -2.78
C GLY A 217 28.62 -6.19 -2.40
N ALA A 218 27.67 -7.00 -2.89
CA ALA A 218 27.68 -8.46 -2.69
C ALA A 218 28.90 -9.09 -3.36
N ALA A 219 29.29 -8.64 -4.55
CA ALA A 219 30.44 -9.18 -5.27
C ALA A 219 31.75 -9.04 -4.48
N ILE A 220 32.07 -7.83 -4.01
CA ILE A 220 33.31 -7.60 -3.26
C ILE A 220 33.26 -8.34 -1.90
N THR A 221 32.10 -8.34 -1.23
CA THR A 221 31.90 -9.04 0.04
C THR A 221 32.10 -10.56 -0.08
N ILE A 222 31.55 -11.19 -1.13
CA ILE A 222 31.74 -12.62 -1.43
C ILE A 222 33.22 -12.90 -1.73
N ALA A 223 33.89 -12.07 -2.55
CA ALA A 223 35.31 -12.24 -2.88
C ALA A 223 36.21 -12.13 -1.64
N LEU A 224 35.92 -11.23 -0.71
CA LEU A 224 36.64 -11.09 0.56
C LEU A 224 36.40 -12.26 1.52
N GLN A 225 35.18 -12.83 1.57
CA GLN A 225 34.91 -14.04 2.33
C GLN A 225 35.70 -15.26 1.78
N GLN A 226 36.00 -15.30 0.48
CA GLN A 226 36.84 -16.35 -0.11
C GLN A 226 38.31 -16.28 0.31
N LEU A 227 38.79 -15.17 0.89
CA LEU A 227 40.15 -15.11 1.46
C LEU A 227 40.38 -16.19 2.53
N LYS A 228 39.32 -16.66 3.22
CA LYS A 228 39.40 -17.81 4.15
C LYS A 228 39.99 -19.06 3.47
N GLY A 229 39.44 -19.44 2.32
CA GLY A 229 39.85 -20.64 1.58
C GLY A 229 41.12 -20.41 0.75
N PHE A 230 41.31 -19.20 0.24
CA PHE A 230 42.48 -18.79 -0.55
C PHE A 230 43.77 -18.68 0.28
N LEU A 231 43.67 -18.17 1.52
CA LEU A 231 44.80 -18.00 2.45
C LEU A 231 45.00 -19.20 3.41
N GLY A 232 44.06 -20.13 3.47
CA GLY A 232 44.11 -21.31 4.34
C GLY A 232 43.75 -21.07 5.81
N ILE A 233 43.05 -19.97 6.12
CA ILE A 233 42.83 -19.49 7.49
C ILE A 233 41.86 -20.43 8.25
N LYS A 234 42.37 -21.03 9.34
CA LYS A 234 41.63 -22.00 10.18
C LYS A 234 40.58 -21.33 11.09
N LYS A 235 40.92 -20.20 11.72
CA LYS A 235 40.00 -19.39 12.55
C LYS A 235 39.60 -18.13 11.78
N PHE A 236 38.37 -18.09 11.30
CA PHE A 236 37.83 -16.98 10.51
C PHE A 236 36.53 -16.48 11.13
N THR A 237 36.23 -15.18 10.99
CA THR A 237 34.98 -14.59 11.50
C THR A 237 33.72 -15.29 10.98
N LYS A 238 32.64 -15.29 11.78
CA LYS A 238 31.29 -15.68 11.33
C LYS A 238 30.51 -14.51 10.69
N LYS A 239 30.97 -13.27 10.89
CA LYS A 239 30.29 -12.08 10.36
C LYS A 239 30.63 -11.84 8.89
N THR A 240 29.71 -11.21 8.17
CA THR A 240 29.82 -10.93 6.73
C THR A 240 30.51 -9.61 6.40
N ASP A 241 30.57 -8.66 7.34
CA ASP A 241 31.07 -7.30 7.11
C ASP A 241 32.57 -7.26 6.83
N VAL A 242 32.97 -6.36 5.92
CA VAL A 242 34.37 -6.23 5.48
C VAL A 242 35.31 -5.85 6.62
N ILE A 243 34.86 -5.12 7.63
CA ILE A 243 35.70 -4.74 8.79
C ILE A 243 36.10 -6.00 9.57
N SER A 244 35.13 -6.82 9.96
CA SER A 244 35.37 -8.07 10.69
C SER A 244 36.12 -9.10 9.84
N VAL A 245 35.86 -9.16 8.52
CA VAL A 245 36.61 -10.02 7.59
C VAL A 245 38.08 -9.60 7.49
N MET A 246 38.36 -8.32 7.23
CA MET A 246 39.74 -7.82 7.11
C MET A 246 40.48 -7.90 8.45
N GLN A 247 39.82 -7.59 9.57
CA GLN A 247 40.39 -7.79 10.91
C GLN A 247 40.74 -9.26 11.16
N SER A 248 39.88 -10.21 10.72
CA SER A 248 40.15 -11.65 10.81
C SER A 248 41.30 -12.10 9.90
N VAL A 249 41.47 -11.47 8.73
CA VAL A 249 42.58 -11.75 7.79
C VAL A 249 43.91 -11.21 8.32
N PHE A 250 43.96 -9.96 8.77
CA PHE A 250 45.16 -9.32 9.30
C PHE A 250 45.62 -9.89 10.64
N SER A 251 44.70 -10.18 11.58
CA SER A 251 45.06 -10.88 12.83
C SER A 251 45.57 -12.31 12.58
N SER A 252 45.17 -12.94 11.47
CA SER A 252 45.71 -14.23 11.03
C SER A 252 47.03 -14.13 10.25
N ALA A 253 47.50 -12.93 9.89
CA ALA A 253 48.61 -12.79 8.94
C ALA A 253 49.97 -13.27 9.47
N GLN A 254 50.22 -13.14 10.78
CA GLN A 254 51.53 -13.50 11.36
C GLN A 254 51.73 -15.03 11.51
N HIS A 255 50.66 -15.81 11.72
CA HIS A 255 50.77 -17.25 12.09
C HIS A 255 49.66 -18.15 11.52
N GLY A 256 48.73 -17.61 10.72
CA GLY A 256 47.49 -18.30 10.32
C GLY A 256 47.30 -18.50 8.80
N TRP A 257 48.21 -18.00 7.97
CA TRP A 257 48.19 -18.19 6.51
C TRP A 257 49.03 -19.42 6.10
N ASN A 258 48.59 -20.16 5.08
CA ASN A 258 49.31 -21.32 4.54
C ASN A 258 49.79 -21.03 3.11
N TRP A 259 51.11 -20.98 2.90
CA TRP A 259 51.68 -20.51 1.63
C TRP A 259 51.40 -21.48 0.46
N GLN A 260 51.37 -22.80 0.70
CA GLN A 260 51.00 -23.78 -0.33
C GLN A 260 49.57 -23.56 -0.83
N THR A 261 48.64 -23.26 0.09
CA THR A 261 47.23 -22.92 -0.21
C THR A 261 47.15 -21.65 -1.07
N ILE A 262 47.97 -20.64 -0.76
CA ILE A 262 48.04 -19.38 -1.52
C ILE A 262 48.59 -19.61 -2.94
N VAL A 263 49.66 -20.40 -3.09
CA VAL A 263 50.25 -20.70 -4.41
C VAL A 263 49.27 -21.48 -5.29
N ILE A 264 48.54 -22.45 -4.73
CA ILE A 264 47.47 -23.18 -5.44
C ILE A 264 46.33 -22.20 -5.80
N GLY A 265 45.87 -21.36 -4.88
CA GLY A 265 44.82 -20.37 -5.14
C GLY A 265 45.19 -19.38 -6.26
N ALA A 266 46.39 -18.79 -6.19
CA ALA A 266 46.84 -17.75 -7.11
C ALA A 266 47.14 -18.28 -8.52
N SER A 267 47.77 -19.45 -8.64
CA SER A 267 48.07 -20.07 -9.94
C SER A 267 46.79 -20.40 -10.71
N PHE A 268 45.81 -21.04 -10.07
CA PHE A 268 44.55 -21.36 -10.72
C PHE A 268 43.63 -20.14 -10.92
N LEU A 269 43.65 -19.14 -10.02
CA LEU A 269 42.95 -17.86 -10.26
C LEU A 269 43.50 -17.17 -11.52
N THR A 270 44.83 -17.18 -11.70
CA THR A 270 45.48 -16.63 -12.90
C THR A 270 45.06 -17.40 -14.16
N PHE A 271 45.05 -18.73 -14.11
CA PHE A 271 44.55 -19.58 -15.21
C PHE A 271 43.08 -19.26 -15.58
N LEU A 272 42.20 -19.13 -14.59
CA LEU A 272 40.77 -18.82 -14.81
C LEU A 272 40.57 -17.42 -15.41
N LEU A 273 41.33 -16.43 -14.97
CA LEU A 273 41.29 -15.07 -15.54
C LEU A 273 41.88 -15.02 -16.96
N PHE A 274 42.94 -15.79 -17.24
CA PHE A 274 43.53 -15.91 -18.57
C PHE A 274 42.58 -16.61 -19.58
N ALA A 275 41.93 -17.70 -19.16
CA ALA A 275 40.89 -18.37 -19.95
C ALA A 275 39.74 -17.40 -20.32
N ARG A 276 39.33 -16.54 -19.37
CA ARG A 276 38.33 -15.47 -19.60
C ARG A 276 38.82 -14.40 -20.56
N TYR A 277 40.07 -13.95 -20.45
CA TYR A 277 40.67 -12.99 -21.39
C TYR A 277 40.65 -13.51 -22.84
N ILE A 278 41.00 -14.79 -23.04
CA ILE A 278 40.92 -15.46 -24.35
C ILE A 278 39.48 -15.44 -24.89
N GLY A 279 38.49 -15.86 -24.09
CA GLY A 279 37.09 -15.88 -24.51
C GLY A 279 36.52 -14.49 -24.84
N LYS A 280 36.92 -13.45 -24.11
CA LYS A 280 36.53 -12.06 -24.39
C LYS A 280 37.19 -11.50 -25.66
N LYS A 281 38.44 -11.88 -25.94
CA LYS A 281 39.19 -11.45 -27.13
C LYS A 281 38.78 -12.19 -28.40
N ASN A 282 38.36 -13.46 -28.30
CA ASN A 282 37.92 -14.27 -29.44
C ASN A 282 36.63 -15.04 -29.12
N LYS A 283 35.49 -14.55 -29.62
CA LYS A 283 34.17 -15.16 -29.43
C LYS A 283 34.06 -16.61 -29.92
N LYS A 284 34.94 -17.07 -30.84
CA LYS A 284 34.98 -18.49 -31.27
C LYS A 284 35.49 -19.43 -30.17
N LEU A 285 36.17 -18.91 -29.15
CA LEU A 285 36.74 -19.66 -28.02
C LEU A 285 35.91 -19.52 -26.72
N PHE A 286 34.62 -19.18 -26.82
CA PHE A 286 33.72 -19.03 -25.67
C PHE A 286 33.64 -20.27 -24.75
N TRP A 287 33.91 -21.46 -25.31
CA TRP A 287 33.94 -22.73 -24.59
C TRP A 287 35.12 -22.84 -23.60
N VAL A 288 36.22 -22.12 -23.83
CA VAL A 288 37.41 -22.16 -22.96
C VAL A 288 37.11 -21.60 -21.56
N PRO A 289 36.54 -20.38 -21.40
CA PRO A 289 36.02 -19.91 -20.11
C PRO A 289 35.02 -20.84 -19.42
N ALA A 290 34.21 -21.58 -20.20
CA ALA A 290 33.14 -22.44 -19.68
C ALA A 290 33.68 -23.74 -19.06
N ILE A 291 34.66 -24.40 -19.71
CA ILE A 291 35.23 -25.66 -19.20
C ILE A 291 36.37 -25.41 -18.17
N ALA A 292 36.95 -24.21 -18.14
CA ALA A 292 38.07 -23.87 -17.24
C ALA A 292 37.82 -24.15 -15.74
N PRO A 293 36.64 -23.92 -15.14
CA PRO A 293 36.38 -24.28 -13.73
C PRO A 293 36.49 -25.79 -13.48
N LEU A 294 35.90 -26.62 -14.35
CA LEU A 294 35.98 -28.08 -14.24
C LEU A 294 37.43 -28.58 -14.34
N ILE A 295 38.18 -28.09 -15.33
CA ILE A 295 39.60 -28.39 -15.50
C ILE A 295 40.41 -27.96 -14.27
N SER A 296 40.10 -26.79 -13.70
CA SER A 296 40.75 -26.27 -12.48
C SER A 296 40.52 -27.19 -11.28
N VAL A 297 39.29 -27.68 -11.07
CA VAL A 297 38.98 -28.65 -10.01
C VAL A 297 39.73 -29.97 -10.23
N ILE A 298 39.72 -30.52 -11.45
CA ILE A 298 40.41 -31.77 -11.77
C ILE A 298 41.92 -31.63 -11.54
N LEU A 299 42.57 -30.65 -12.17
CA LEU A 299 44.02 -30.46 -12.07
C LEU A 299 44.48 -30.17 -10.64
N SER A 300 43.79 -29.32 -9.88
CA SER A 300 44.14 -29.03 -8.49
C SER A 300 43.95 -30.25 -7.56
N THR A 301 42.93 -31.07 -7.80
CA THR A 301 42.68 -32.31 -7.05
C THR A 301 43.76 -33.36 -7.34
N THR A 302 44.11 -33.55 -8.61
CA THR A 302 45.21 -34.43 -9.03
C THR A 302 46.56 -33.95 -8.47
N LEU A 303 46.83 -32.64 -8.51
CA LEU A 303 48.06 -32.04 -7.96
C LEU A 303 48.16 -32.32 -6.45
N VAL A 304 47.12 -32.02 -5.66
CA VAL A 304 47.12 -32.25 -4.20
C VAL A 304 47.20 -33.75 -3.85
N TYR A 305 46.59 -34.62 -4.65
CA TYR A 305 46.70 -36.08 -4.48
C TYR A 305 48.14 -36.57 -4.69
N ILE A 306 48.84 -36.06 -5.70
CA ILE A 306 50.23 -36.43 -6.01
C ILE A 306 51.20 -35.83 -4.98
N THR A 307 51.11 -34.52 -4.70
CA THR A 307 52.05 -33.83 -3.81
C THR A 307 51.80 -34.11 -2.32
N ARG A 308 50.65 -34.67 -1.95
CA ARG A 308 50.23 -34.89 -0.56
C ARG A 308 50.21 -33.62 0.30
N ALA A 309 49.93 -32.48 -0.34
CA ALA A 309 49.78 -31.18 0.34
C ALA A 309 48.64 -31.16 1.37
N ASP A 310 47.74 -32.16 1.36
CA ASP A 310 46.75 -32.40 2.43
C ASP A 310 47.40 -32.68 3.79
N LYS A 311 48.61 -33.27 3.80
CA LYS A 311 49.42 -33.46 5.01
C LYS A 311 50.14 -32.18 5.47
N GLU A 312 50.48 -31.29 4.54
CA GLU A 312 51.16 -30.01 4.82
C GLU A 312 50.19 -28.88 5.25
N GLY A 313 48.93 -29.23 5.52
CA GLY A 313 47.93 -28.32 6.07
C GLY A 313 47.04 -27.62 5.04
N VAL A 314 47.15 -27.96 3.75
CA VAL A 314 46.17 -27.50 2.74
C VAL A 314 44.80 -28.08 3.08
N ALA A 315 43.82 -27.21 3.30
CA ALA A 315 42.50 -27.63 3.73
C ALA A 315 41.71 -28.28 2.57
N ILE A 316 41.54 -29.60 2.61
CA ILE A 316 40.76 -30.38 1.63
C ILE A 316 39.30 -30.59 2.06
N ILE A 317 38.44 -31.00 1.11
CA ILE A 317 37.02 -31.26 1.34
C ILE A 317 36.77 -32.39 2.36
N LYS A 318 37.62 -33.43 2.38
CA LYS A 318 37.51 -34.71 3.12
C LYS A 318 36.44 -35.66 2.56
N HIS A 319 36.06 -36.68 3.33
CA HIS A 319 35.07 -37.69 2.93
C HIS A 319 33.67 -37.06 2.79
N ILE A 320 32.93 -37.56 1.81
CA ILE A 320 31.51 -37.27 1.56
C ILE A 320 30.84 -38.64 1.44
N GLU A 321 29.68 -38.86 2.06
CA GLU A 321 28.99 -40.14 1.94
C GLU A 321 28.50 -40.36 0.50
N LYS A 322 28.58 -41.61 0.03
CA LYS A 322 27.96 -42.00 -1.24
C LYS A 322 26.49 -42.31 -1.02
N GLY A 323 25.62 -41.79 -1.86
CA GLY A 323 24.23 -42.19 -1.92
C GLY A 323 23.33 -41.19 -2.62
N ILE A 324 22.11 -41.64 -2.89
CA ILE A 324 20.99 -40.75 -3.20
C ILE A 324 20.40 -40.21 -1.89
N ASN A 325 19.72 -39.08 -1.97
CA ASN A 325 19.14 -38.40 -0.82
C ASN A 325 18.02 -39.23 -0.14
N PRO A 326 18.13 -39.56 1.16
CA PRO A 326 17.10 -40.32 1.86
C PRO A 326 15.85 -39.47 2.14
N SER A 327 14.71 -40.12 2.36
CA SER A 327 13.47 -39.43 2.74
C SER A 327 13.53 -38.90 4.17
N SER A 328 13.24 -37.61 4.34
CA SER A 328 13.25 -36.86 5.61
C SER A 328 11.85 -36.51 6.13
N VAL A 329 10.78 -37.06 5.54
CA VAL A 329 9.38 -36.80 5.95
C VAL A 329 9.14 -37.09 7.45
N LYS A 330 9.82 -38.11 8.00
CA LYS A 330 9.77 -38.47 9.42
C LYS A 330 10.75 -37.69 10.31
N GLU A 331 11.73 -37.01 9.71
CA GLU A 331 12.70 -36.16 10.41
C GLU A 331 12.09 -34.78 10.75
N ILE A 332 11.18 -34.25 9.90
CA ILE A 332 10.43 -33.01 10.15
C ILE A 332 9.65 -33.11 11.49
N TYR A 333 9.67 -32.05 12.30
CA TYR A 333 8.79 -31.94 13.47
C TYR A 333 7.39 -31.54 13.03
N TRP A 334 6.40 -32.34 13.44
CA TRP A 334 4.96 -32.07 13.23
C TRP A 334 4.25 -31.59 14.51
N SER A 335 4.92 -31.67 15.67
CA SER A 335 4.44 -31.24 16.98
C SER A 335 5.62 -30.96 17.94
N GLY A 336 5.34 -30.33 19.09
CA GLY A 336 6.33 -29.97 20.11
C GLY A 336 7.04 -28.63 19.87
N ASP A 337 7.85 -28.20 20.83
CA ASP A 337 8.40 -26.84 20.91
C ASP A 337 9.25 -26.44 19.69
N TYR A 338 9.96 -27.41 19.09
CA TYR A 338 10.77 -27.20 17.89
C TYR A 338 9.95 -26.89 16.63
N LEU A 339 8.64 -27.20 16.60
CA LEU A 339 7.74 -26.79 15.52
C LEU A 339 7.65 -25.26 15.41
N GLY A 340 7.41 -24.59 16.54
CA GLY A 340 7.28 -23.13 16.60
C GLY A 340 8.59 -22.40 16.31
N LYS A 341 9.73 -22.99 16.72
CA LYS A 341 11.08 -22.52 16.38
C LYS A 341 11.33 -22.67 14.87
N GLY A 342 11.10 -23.85 14.31
CA GLY A 342 11.24 -24.15 12.88
C GLY A 342 10.38 -23.25 12.00
N PHE A 343 9.14 -22.96 12.39
CA PHE A 343 8.25 -22.01 11.70
C PHE A 343 8.83 -20.60 11.64
N ARG A 344 9.32 -20.06 12.77
CA ARG A 344 9.95 -18.72 12.82
C ARG A 344 11.20 -18.62 11.96
N ILE A 345 12.09 -19.62 12.06
CA ILE A 345 13.32 -19.68 11.25
C ILE A 345 12.97 -19.83 9.76
N GLY A 346 11.98 -20.66 9.44
CA GLY A 346 11.50 -20.90 8.08
C GLY A 346 10.93 -19.65 7.41
N ILE A 347 10.13 -18.83 8.10
CA ILE A 347 9.66 -17.55 7.55
C ILE A 347 10.85 -16.64 7.18
N VAL A 348 11.81 -16.47 8.10
CA VAL A 348 12.95 -15.56 7.89
C VAL A 348 13.84 -16.05 6.74
N ALA A 349 14.20 -17.34 6.74
CA ALA A 349 15.00 -17.93 5.66
C ALA A 349 14.25 -17.93 4.32
N GLY A 350 12.94 -18.22 4.32
CA GLY A 350 12.09 -18.24 3.13
C GLY A 350 11.92 -16.87 2.48
N MET A 351 11.73 -15.82 3.27
CA MET A 351 11.65 -14.43 2.79
C MET A 351 12.96 -13.97 2.13
N ILE A 352 14.10 -14.26 2.75
CA ILE A 352 15.42 -13.86 2.23
C ILE A 352 15.77 -14.67 0.97
N ALA A 353 15.57 -15.99 1.01
CA ALA A 353 15.73 -16.85 -0.16
C ALA A 353 14.86 -16.42 -1.35
N LEU A 354 13.59 -16.05 -1.10
CA LEU A 354 12.68 -15.54 -2.13
C LEU A 354 13.20 -14.24 -2.74
N THR A 355 13.59 -13.29 -1.89
CA THR A 355 14.04 -11.96 -2.33
C THR A 355 15.31 -12.06 -3.19
N GLU A 356 16.23 -12.96 -2.85
CA GLU A 356 17.44 -13.23 -3.65
C GLU A 356 17.11 -13.81 -5.03
N ALA A 357 16.32 -14.90 -5.11
CA ALA A 357 15.92 -15.50 -6.40
C ALA A 357 15.16 -14.51 -7.30
N VAL A 358 14.27 -13.72 -6.71
CA VAL A 358 13.50 -12.68 -7.42
C VAL A 358 14.42 -11.63 -8.04
N ALA A 359 15.36 -11.09 -7.28
CA ALA A 359 16.28 -10.06 -7.79
C ALA A 359 17.16 -10.60 -8.93
N ILE A 360 17.63 -11.85 -8.80
CA ILE A 360 18.38 -12.57 -9.84
C ILE A 360 17.51 -12.77 -11.09
N GLY A 361 16.30 -13.31 -10.93
CA GLY A 361 15.35 -13.54 -12.03
C GLY A 361 15.05 -12.27 -12.81
N ARG A 362 14.78 -11.15 -12.13
CA ARG A 362 14.58 -9.83 -12.77
C ARG A 362 15.80 -9.36 -13.56
N THR A 363 16.99 -9.55 -13.01
CA THR A 363 18.25 -9.09 -13.65
C THR A 363 18.44 -9.75 -15.01
N PHE A 364 18.25 -11.07 -15.10
CA PHE A 364 18.40 -11.79 -16.37
C PHE A 364 17.18 -11.62 -17.30
N ALA A 365 15.96 -11.56 -16.77
CA ALA A 365 14.75 -11.27 -17.55
C ALA A 365 14.84 -9.91 -18.27
N SER A 366 15.26 -8.86 -17.55
CA SER A 366 15.51 -7.52 -18.11
C SER A 366 16.69 -7.48 -19.11
N THR A 367 17.59 -8.47 -19.07
CA THR A 367 18.73 -8.56 -20.00
C THR A 367 18.36 -9.29 -21.31
N LYS A 368 17.29 -10.10 -21.30
CA LYS A 368 16.79 -10.88 -22.45
C LYS A 368 15.43 -10.41 -23.00
N ASP A 369 14.93 -9.25 -22.56
CA ASP A 369 13.61 -8.69 -22.95
C ASP A 369 12.45 -9.69 -22.78
N TYR A 370 12.39 -10.38 -21.63
CA TYR A 370 11.24 -11.20 -21.24
C TYR A 370 10.68 -10.81 -19.87
N GLN A 371 9.40 -11.12 -19.65
CA GLN A 371 8.70 -10.85 -18.39
C GLN A 371 8.75 -12.05 -17.45
N LEU A 372 8.96 -11.79 -16.16
CA LEU A 372 9.02 -12.77 -15.09
C LEU A 372 7.70 -12.74 -14.29
N ASP A 373 6.99 -13.87 -14.20
CA ASP A 373 5.75 -13.96 -13.42
C ASP A 373 6.09 -14.18 -11.93
N GLY A 374 6.10 -13.08 -11.18
CA GLY A 374 6.45 -13.06 -9.77
C GLY A 374 5.62 -14.01 -8.88
N ASN A 375 4.37 -14.29 -9.27
CA ASN A 375 3.52 -15.22 -8.51
C ASN A 375 3.93 -16.68 -8.79
N ARG A 376 4.27 -17.01 -10.04
CA ARG A 376 4.80 -18.34 -10.38
C ARG A 376 6.17 -18.59 -9.75
N GLU A 377 7.04 -17.59 -9.71
CA GLU A 377 8.32 -17.70 -9.00
C GLU A 377 8.13 -18.02 -7.52
N MET A 378 7.25 -17.29 -6.82
CA MET A 378 6.90 -17.56 -5.42
C MET A 378 6.40 -19.00 -5.22
N VAL A 379 5.51 -19.49 -6.09
CA VAL A 379 4.98 -20.87 -6.01
C VAL A 379 6.05 -21.92 -6.35
N ALA A 380 6.89 -21.71 -7.36
CA ALA A 380 7.92 -22.65 -7.78
C ALA A 380 9.05 -22.79 -6.73
N LEU A 381 9.52 -21.66 -6.20
CA LEU A 381 10.50 -21.62 -5.09
C LEU A 381 9.93 -22.26 -3.82
N GLY A 382 8.64 -22.03 -3.54
CA GLY A 382 7.95 -22.68 -2.43
C GLY A 382 7.85 -24.20 -2.59
N ALA A 383 7.36 -24.65 -3.74
CA ALA A 383 7.19 -26.07 -4.05
C ALA A 383 8.52 -26.84 -4.01
N MET A 384 9.61 -26.29 -4.59
CA MET A 384 10.91 -26.94 -4.58
C MET A 384 11.50 -27.06 -3.16
N ASN A 385 11.24 -26.09 -2.28
CA ASN A 385 11.69 -26.13 -0.88
C ASN A 385 10.82 -27.07 -0.02
N VAL A 386 9.51 -27.14 -0.26
CA VAL A 386 8.64 -28.15 0.38
C VAL A 386 9.10 -29.57 -0.01
N VAL A 387 9.23 -29.87 -1.31
CA VAL A 387 9.67 -31.21 -1.78
C VAL A 387 11.11 -31.50 -1.35
N GLY A 388 12.00 -30.50 -1.38
CA GLY A 388 13.36 -30.61 -0.88
C GLY A 388 13.41 -31.01 0.60
N SER A 389 12.62 -30.36 1.46
CA SER A 389 12.58 -30.67 2.90
C SER A 389 12.14 -32.10 3.24
N MET A 390 11.41 -32.75 2.32
CA MET A 390 10.98 -34.16 2.42
C MET A 390 12.01 -35.16 1.86
N THR A 391 13.02 -34.66 1.15
CA THR A 391 14.05 -35.43 0.43
C THR A 391 15.46 -35.01 0.86
N SER A 392 15.66 -34.80 2.17
CA SER A 392 16.92 -34.42 2.82
C SER A 392 17.63 -33.19 2.26
N CYS A 393 16.90 -32.23 1.69
CA CYS A 393 17.45 -30.95 1.26
C CYS A 393 17.17 -29.86 2.31
N TYR A 394 18.09 -28.92 2.47
CA TYR A 394 17.84 -27.64 3.17
C TYR A 394 17.62 -26.49 2.17
N VAL A 395 17.12 -25.34 2.65
CA VAL A 395 16.67 -24.20 1.83
C VAL A 395 17.58 -23.91 0.63
N ALA A 396 17.00 -24.11 -0.56
CA ALA A 396 17.59 -23.77 -1.85
C ALA A 396 16.93 -22.49 -2.41
N THR A 397 17.67 -21.79 -3.27
CA THR A 397 17.19 -20.62 -4.02
C THR A 397 18.00 -20.45 -5.31
N GLY A 398 17.77 -19.40 -6.09
CA GLY A 398 18.63 -19.05 -7.21
C GLY A 398 19.95 -18.46 -6.71
N SER A 399 21.09 -18.94 -7.22
CA SER A 399 22.40 -18.32 -6.91
C SER A 399 22.78 -17.32 -8.00
N PHE A 400 23.20 -16.11 -7.61
CA PHE A 400 23.66 -15.11 -8.57
C PHE A 400 24.85 -15.64 -9.38
N SER A 401 25.86 -16.19 -8.69
CA SER A 401 27.10 -16.64 -9.34
C SER A 401 26.89 -17.75 -10.37
N ARG A 402 25.94 -18.66 -10.11
CA ARG A 402 25.56 -19.75 -11.02
C ARG A 402 24.76 -19.23 -12.20
N SER A 403 23.78 -18.36 -11.94
CA SER A 403 22.89 -17.80 -12.97
C SER A 403 23.64 -16.91 -13.96
N ALA A 404 24.60 -16.11 -13.47
CA ALA A 404 25.49 -15.34 -14.34
C ALA A 404 26.36 -16.23 -15.25
N VAL A 405 26.81 -17.38 -14.75
CA VAL A 405 27.58 -18.36 -15.54
C VAL A 405 26.68 -19.15 -16.51
N ASN A 406 25.45 -19.48 -16.11
CA ASN A 406 24.42 -20.08 -16.97
C ASN A 406 24.15 -19.18 -18.19
N PHE A 407 23.87 -17.90 -17.91
CA PHE A 407 23.65 -16.86 -18.90
C PHE A 407 24.86 -16.67 -19.83
N MET A 408 26.08 -16.54 -19.28
CA MET A 408 27.30 -16.41 -20.08
C MET A 408 27.64 -17.66 -20.92
N ALA A 409 27.18 -18.85 -20.51
CA ALA A 409 27.35 -20.10 -21.27
C ALA A 409 26.33 -20.26 -22.42
N GLY A 410 25.33 -19.37 -22.51
CA GLY A 410 24.32 -19.38 -23.57
C GLY A 410 23.17 -20.37 -23.32
N CYS A 411 22.67 -20.44 -22.09
CA CYS A 411 21.39 -21.09 -21.84
C CYS A 411 20.23 -20.38 -22.53
N GLU A 412 19.19 -21.15 -22.84
CA GLU A 412 17.94 -20.68 -23.43
C GLU A 412 16.72 -21.11 -22.58
N THR A 413 16.83 -22.18 -21.77
CA THR A 413 15.75 -22.69 -20.92
C THR A 413 16.23 -23.27 -19.58
N ALA A 414 15.26 -23.56 -18.72
CA ALA A 414 15.49 -24.24 -17.44
C ALA A 414 16.00 -25.70 -17.58
N VAL A 415 16.14 -26.26 -18.80
CA VAL A 415 16.81 -27.57 -19.02
C VAL A 415 18.26 -27.55 -18.51
N SER A 416 18.91 -26.38 -18.47
CA SER A 416 20.21 -26.19 -17.82
C SER A 416 20.23 -26.67 -16.35
N ASN A 417 19.15 -26.46 -15.58
CA ASN A 417 19.00 -27.01 -14.22
C ASN A 417 18.81 -28.54 -14.22
N ILE A 418 18.11 -29.11 -15.20
CA ILE A 418 17.89 -30.56 -15.32
C ILE A 418 19.22 -31.28 -15.61
N VAL A 419 20.00 -30.75 -16.57
CA VAL A 419 21.34 -31.24 -16.90
C VAL A 419 22.26 -31.15 -15.68
N MET A 420 22.21 -30.03 -14.96
CA MET A 420 22.97 -29.85 -13.72
C MET A 420 22.61 -30.91 -12.66
N SER A 421 21.32 -31.12 -12.37
CA SER A 421 20.86 -32.14 -11.42
C SER A 421 21.29 -33.56 -11.81
N ILE A 422 21.28 -33.90 -13.11
CA ILE A 422 21.76 -35.21 -13.59
C ILE A 422 23.27 -35.36 -13.33
N VAL A 423 24.06 -34.32 -13.56
CA VAL A 423 25.52 -34.34 -13.29
C VAL A 423 25.82 -34.40 -11.79
N VAL A 424 25.01 -33.74 -10.94
CA VAL A 424 25.12 -33.84 -9.46
C VAL A 424 24.73 -35.24 -8.98
N PHE A 425 23.70 -35.88 -9.55
CA PHE A 425 23.32 -37.27 -9.26
C PHE A 425 24.43 -38.27 -9.64
N LEU A 426 24.96 -38.18 -10.87
CA LEU A 426 26.09 -39.01 -11.30
C LEU A 426 27.33 -38.77 -10.43
N THR A 427 27.53 -37.52 -9.98
CA THR A 427 28.60 -37.17 -9.04
C THR A 427 28.43 -37.92 -7.72
N LEU A 428 27.28 -37.76 -7.06
CA LEU A 428 26.96 -38.37 -5.76
C LEU A 428 27.20 -39.88 -5.74
N GLN A 429 26.78 -40.57 -6.80
CA GLN A 429 26.86 -42.04 -6.90
C GLN A 429 28.27 -42.54 -7.27
N PHE A 430 28.94 -41.90 -8.24
CA PHE A 430 30.16 -42.44 -8.85
C PHE A 430 31.42 -41.61 -8.60
N ILE A 431 31.34 -40.28 -8.70
CA ILE A 431 32.51 -39.38 -8.76
C ILE A 431 32.93 -38.87 -7.37
N THR A 432 32.04 -38.90 -6.38
CA THR A 432 32.26 -38.48 -4.97
C THR A 432 33.64 -38.80 -4.38
N PRO A 433 34.24 -40.01 -4.55
CA PRO A 433 35.56 -40.32 -3.97
C PRO A 433 36.70 -39.45 -4.51
N LEU A 434 36.60 -38.93 -5.73
CA LEU A 434 37.64 -38.11 -6.36
C LEU A 434 37.73 -36.73 -5.68
N PHE A 435 36.59 -36.15 -5.30
CA PHE A 435 36.52 -34.85 -4.62
C PHE A 435 37.15 -34.82 -3.22
N LYS A 436 37.52 -35.98 -2.65
CA LYS A 436 38.14 -36.10 -1.32
C LYS A 436 39.38 -35.20 -1.15
N TYR A 437 40.20 -35.09 -2.20
CA TYR A 437 41.47 -34.36 -2.21
C TYR A 437 41.37 -32.95 -2.79
N THR A 438 40.19 -32.49 -3.20
CA THR A 438 40.03 -31.14 -3.76
C THR A 438 40.34 -30.10 -2.68
N PRO A 439 41.27 -29.14 -2.93
CA PRO A 439 41.64 -28.11 -1.96
C PRO A 439 40.61 -26.99 -1.92
N ASN A 440 40.30 -26.46 -0.73
CA ASN A 440 39.39 -25.33 -0.57
C ASN A 440 39.83 -24.08 -1.36
N ALA A 441 41.15 -23.93 -1.61
CA ALA A 441 41.73 -22.87 -2.43
C ALA A 441 41.14 -22.79 -3.85
N ILE A 442 40.88 -23.94 -4.51
CA ILE A 442 40.36 -23.93 -5.88
C ILE A 442 38.92 -23.42 -5.92
N LEU A 443 38.12 -23.77 -4.91
CA LEU A 443 36.73 -23.35 -4.78
C LEU A 443 36.70 -21.82 -4.62
N SER A 444 37.56 -21.29 -3.75
CA SER A 444 37.72 -19.84 -3.55
C SER A 444 38.24 -19.13 -4.81
N ALA A 445 39.20 -19.68 -5.54
CA ALA A 445 39.68 -19.11 -6.81
C ALA A 445 38.57 -19.07 -7.88
N ILE A 446 37.76 -20.13 -8.01
CA ILE A 446 36.61 -20.20 -8.92
C ILE A 446 35.56 -19.14 -8.55
N ILE A 447 35.22 -19.01 -7.26
CA ILE A 447 34.23 -18.03 -6.79
C ILE A 447 34.74 -16.59 -7.00
N ILE A 448 36.00 -16.27 -6.65
CA ILE A 448 36.60 -14.95 -6.89
C ILE A 448 36.57 -14.63 -8.39
N SER A 449 36.99 -15.56 -9.25
CA SER A 449 36.94 -15.39 -10.71
C SER A 449 35.52 -15.14 -11.21
N ALA A 450 34.54 -15.92 -10.75
CA ALA A 450 33.14 -15.77 -11.14
C ALA A 450 32.59 -14.37 -10.86
N VAL A 451 32.93 -13.82 -9.69
CA VAL A 451 32.28 -12.66 -9.09
C VAL A 451 32.84 -11.31 -9.54
N ILE A 452 34.10 -11.24 -10.02
CA ILE A 452 34.74 -9.99 -10.50
C ILE A 452 33.93 -9.30 -11.62
N ASN A 453 33.26 -10.06 -12.49
CA ASN A 453 32.49 -9.50 -13.61
C ASN A 453 31.14 -8.86 -13.21
N LEU A 454 30.75 -8.91 -11.93
CA LEU A 454 29.44 -8.44 -11.46
C LEU A 454 29.41 -6.95 -11.05
N VAL A 455 30.57 -6.29 -11.04
CA VAL A 455 30.72 -4.88 -10.66
C VAL A 455 30.59 -3.98 -11.90
N ASP A 456 29.35 -3.66 -12.30
CA ASP A 456 29.11 -2.71 -13.39
C ASP A 456 29.26 -1.25 -12.95
N TYR A 457 30.51 -0.78 -13.02
CA TYR A 457 30.85 0.62 -12.79
C TYR A 457 30.33 1.58 -13.88
N GLN A 458 30.02 1.08 -15.08
CA GLN A 458 29.51 1.93 -16.17
C GLN A 458 28.04 2.24 -15.95
N ALA A 459 27.24 1.26 -15.53
CA ALA A 459 25.88 1.47 -15.05
C ALA A 459 25.84 2.44 -13.86
N ALA A 460 26.74 2.29 -12.88
CA ALA A 460 26.81 3.23 -11.74
C ALA A 460 27.12 4.68 -12.17
N ILE A 461 28.03 4.88 -13.12
CA ILE A 461 28.33 6.21 -13.70
C ILE A 461 27.14 6.75 -14.51
N LEU A 462 26.42 5.89 -15.24
CA LEU A 462 25.22 6.28 -15.99
C LEU A 462 24.09 6.71 -15.05
N ILE A 463 23.85 5.96 -13.97
CA ILE A 463 22.88 6.31 -12.92
C ILE A 463 23.24 7.68 -12.31
N TRP A 464 24.51 7.91 -11.94
CA TRP A 464 24.97 9.22 -11.46
C TRP A 464 24.74 10.35 -12.48
N LYS A 465 24.95 10.10 -13.77
CA LYS A 465 24.67 11.09 -14.83
C LYS A 465 23.17 11.38 -14.96
N ILE A 466 22.30 10.40 -14.73
CA ILE A 466 20.84 10.54 -14.75
C ILE A 466 20.34 11.08 -13.39
N ASP A 467 20.04 10.20 -12.42
CA ASP A 467 19.39 10.54 -11.14
C ASP A 467 20.30 10.28 -9.94
N LYS A 468 20.47 11.33 -9.11
CA LYS A 468 21.43 11.37 -8.01
C LYS A 468 20.85 10.67 -6.77
N PHE A 469 19.53 10.62 -6.61
CA PHE A 469 18.88 9.84 -5.56
C PHE A 469 18.91 8.35 -5.88
N ASP A 470 18.81 7.95 -7.15
CA ASP A 470 19.00 6.55 -7.55
C ASP A 470 20.47 6.13 -7.41
N PHE A 471 21.42 7.04 -7.65
CA PHE A 471 22.82 6.79 -7.30
C PHE A 471 23.02 6.65 -5.77
N VAL A 472 22.33 7.43 -4.95
CA VAL A 472 22.34 7.27 -3.49
C VAL A 472 21.70 5.94 -3.07
N ALA A 473 20.64 5.46 -3.74
CA ALA A 473 20.09 4.13 -3.51
C ALA A 473 21.09 3.02 -3.91
N CYS A 474 21.79 3.18 -5.04
CA CYS A 474 22.86 2.29 -5.49
C CYS A 474 24.03 2.25 -4.50
N MET A 475 24.55 3.41 -4.07
CA MET A 475 25.65 3.45 -3.10
C MET A 475 25.22 3.03 -1.69
N GLY A 476 23.96 3.26 -1.30
CA GLY A 476 23.36 2.74 -0.07
C GLY A 476 23.27 1.21 -0.08
N ALA A 477 22.89 0.62 -1.21
CA ALA A 477 22.96 -0.83 -1.43
C ALA A 477 24.41 -1.32 -1.28
N PHE A 478 25.32 -0.75 -2.05
CA PHE A 478 26.73 -1.13 -2.10
C PHE A 478 27.38 -1.10 -0.72
N PHE A 479 27.31 0.04 -0.02
CA PHE A 479 27.93 0.21 1.30
C PHE A 479 27.20 -0.56 2.40
N GLY A 480 25.87 -0.71 2.32
CA GLY A 480 25.13 -1.50 3.29
C GLY A 480 25.46 -2.99 3.22
N VAL A 481 25.69 -3.54 2.01
CA VAL A 481 26.19 -4.93 1.87
C VAL A 481 27.64 -5.04 2.34
N PHE A 482 28.50 -4.07 1.99
CA PHE A 482 29.93 -4.08 2.29
C PHE A 482 30.25 -3.92 3.79
N PHE A 483 29.59 -2.99 4.49
CA PHE A 483 29.86 -2.70 5.90
C PHE A 483 28.96 -3.42 6.91
N ALA A 484 27.91 -4.11 6.45
CA ALA A 484 27.01 -4.87 7.33
C ALA A 484 26.64 -6.24 6.74
N SER A 485 25.57 -6.31 5.93
CA SER A 485 25.09 -7.58 5.38
C SER A 485 24.26 -7.38 4.11
N VAL A 486 24.11 -8.48 3.35
CA VAL A 486 23.40 -8.54 2.06
C VAL A 486 21.95 -8.04 2.21
N GLU A 487 21.30 -8.44 3.29
CA GLU A 487 19.93 -8.06 3.65
C GLU A 487 19.83 -6.58 4.05
N ILE A 488 20.79 -6.08 4.84
CA ILE A 488 20.82 -4.69 5.32
C ILE A 488 21.06 -3.74 4.15
N GLY A 489 21.97 -4.06 3.22
CA GLY A 489 22.17 -3.26 2.01
C GLY A 489 20.94 -3.21 1.12
N LEU A 490 20.26 -4.33 0.89
CA LEU A 490 19.02 -4.33 0.12
C LEU A 490 17.89 -3.57 0.82
N LEU A 491 17.75 -3.72 2.14
CA LEU A 491 16.78 -2.97 2.94
C LEU A 491 17.04 -1.47 2.89
N ILE A 492 18.32 -1.04 2.97
CA ILE A 492 18.72 0.37 2.79
C ILE A 492 18.34 0.85 1.38
N ALA A 493 18.63 0.06 0.34
CA ALA A 493 18.36 0.44 -1.05
C ALA A 493 16.85 0.60 -1.35
N VAL A 494 16.03 -0.34 -0.84
CA VAL A 494 14.57 -0.26 -0.93
C VAL A 494 14.03 0.88 -0.07
N SER A 495 14.58 1.10 1.13
CA SER A 495 14.19 2.22 2.00
C SER A 495 14.52 3.57 1.37
N ILE A 496 15.67 3.72 0.70
CA ILE A 496 16.03 4.94 -0.04
C ILE A 496 15.16 5.08 -1.29
N SER A 497 14.87 4.01 -2.02
CA SER A 497 13.99 4.06 -3.20
C SER A 497 12.56 4.45 -2.81
N PHE A 498 12.02 3.87 -1.73
CA PHE A 498 10.72 4.22 -1.18
C PHE A 498 10.73 5.62 -0.56
N ALA A 499 11.79 6.03 0.13
CA ALA A 499 11.95 7.38 0.64
C ALA A 499 12.13 8.42 -0.48
N LYS A 500 12.70 8.06 -1.64
CA LYS A 500 12.77 8.91 -2.84
C LYS A 500 11.37 9.10 -3.42
N ILE A 501 10.63 8.02 -3.64
CA ILE A 501 9.24 8.06 -4.11
C ILE A 501 8.39 8.88 -3.14
N LEU A 502 8.49 8.60 -1.84
CA LEU A 502 7.77 9.33 -0.80
C LEU A 502 8.26 10.78 -0.68
N LEU A 503 9.53 11.11 -0.94
CA LEU A 503 10.00 12.50 -1.00
C LEU A 503 9.44 13.22 -2.23
N GLN A 504 9.42 12.59 -3.40
CA GLN A 504 8.85 13.14 -4.63
C GLN A 504 7.33 13.36 -4.50
N VAL A 505 6.61 12.38 -3.92
CA VAL A 505 5.19 12.51 -3.60
C VAL A 505 5.00 13.60 -2.54
N THR A 506 5.73 13.62 -1.42
CA THR A 506 5.60 14.61 -0.33
C THR A 506 6.05 16.03 -0.70
N ARG A 507 6.88 16.19 -1.74
CA ARG A 507 7.48 17.47 -2.18
C ARG A 507 7.29 17.71 -3.69
N PRO A 508 6.05 17.83 -4.17
CA PRO A 508 5.77 18.10 -5.58
C PRO A 508 6.18 19.52 -6.00
N ARG A 509 6.25 19.73 -7.31
CA ARG A 509 6.61 21.03 -7.90
C ARG A 509 5.40 21.96 -7.92
N THR A 510 5.67 23.26 -7.85
CA THR A 510 4.68 24.34 -8.00
C THR A 510 5.30 25.48 -8.79
N ALA A 511 4.50 26.19 -9.58
CA ALA A 511 4.95 27.28 -10.44
C ALA A 511 3.98 28.47 -10.39
N ILE A 512 4.46 29.70 -10.58
CA ILE A 512 3.60 30.87 -10.79
C ILE A 512 3.35 31.04 -12.29
N LEU A 513 2.10 31.26 -12.69
CA LEU A 513 1.70 31.45 -14.08
C LEU A 513 1.48 32.94 -14.41
N GLY A 514 1.94 33.36 -15.58
CA GLY A 514 1.66 34.66 -16.19
C GLY A 514 1.00 34.49 -17.56
N LYS A 515 0.34 35.54 -18.04
CA LYS A 515 -0.35 35.56 -19.34
C LYS A 515 0.64 35.91 -20.46
N ILE A 516 0.68 35.11 -21.52
CA ILE A 516 1.48 35.45 -22.71
C ILE A 516 0.73 36.54 -23.51
N PRO A 517 1.36 37.69 -23.83
CA PRO A 517 0.74 38.80 -24.55
C PRO A 517 0.00 38.39 -25.83
N MET A 518 -1.12 39.05 -26.12
CA MET A 518 -2.01 38.78 -27.26
C MET A 518 -2.62 37.36 -27.31
N THR A 519 -2.42 36.49 -26.31
CA THR A 519 -3.01 35.15 -26.23
C THR A 519 -3.97 35.00 -25.05
N THR A 520 -4.64 33.85 -24.96
CA THR A 520 -5.37 33.37 -23.77
C THR A 520 -4.53 32.46 -22.87
N VAL A 521 -3.26 32.21 -23.23
CA VAL A 521 -2.42 31.15 -22.65
C VAL A 521 -1.67 31.66 -21.42
N TYR A 522 -1.69 30.85 -20.35
CA TYR A 522 -0.92 31.08 -19.13
C TYR A 522 0.17 30.03 -18.99
N ARG A 523 1.43 30.44 -18.80
CA ARG A 523 2.59 29.53 -18.60
C ARG A 523 3.51 30.05 -17.48
N ASN A 524 4.45 29.22 -17.05
CA ASN A 524 5.36 29.51 -15.93
C ASN A 524 6.29 30.70 -16.26
N ILE A 525 6.23 31.77 -15.46
CA ILE A 525 7.01 33.00 -15.66
C ILE A 525 8.52 32.74 -15.58
N GLN A 526 8.95 31.75 -14.79
CA GLN A 526 10.37 31.35 -14.72
C GLN A 526 10.89 30.62 -15.98
N GLN A 527 9.98 30.19 -16.87
CA GLN A 527 10.30 29.50 -18.12
C GLN A 527 10.03 30.36 -19.36
N TYR A 528 9.06 31.27 -19.27
CA TYR A 528 8.62 32.18 -20.34
C TYR A 528 8.67 33.62 -19.82
N PRO A 529 9.81 34.33 -19.93
CA PRO A 529 9.98 35.68 -19.37
C PRO A 529 9.00 36.73 -19.92
N GLU A 530 8.47 36.50 -21.12
CA GLU A 530 7.44 37.32 -21.75
C GLU A 530 6.04 37.18 -21.13
N ALA A 531 5.82 36.21 -20.23
CA ALA A 531 4.53 35.98 -19.58
C ALA A 531 4.30 36.93 -18.38
N THR A 532 3.31 37.81 -18.46
CA THR A 532 3.09 38.90 -17.48
C THR A 532 2.15 38.50 -16.34
N LYS A 533 2.44 38.95 -15.11
CA LYS A 533 1.54 38.78 -13.95
C LYS A 533 0.25 39.61 -14.16
N VAL A 534 -0.90 39.10 -13.71
CA VAL A 534 -2.17 39.84 -13.74
C VAL A 534 -2.32 40.64 -12.43
N PRO A 535 -2.48 41.98 -12.45
CA PRO A 535 -2.55 42.79 -11.23
C PRO A 535 -3.64 42.33 -10.26
N GLY A 536 -3.28 42.16 -8.99
CA GLY A 536 -4.19 41.68 -7.93
C GLY A 536 -4.53 40.18 -7.97
N VAL A 537 -3.99 39.41 -8.93
CA VAL A 537 -4.29 37.99 -9.14
C VAL A 537 -3.01 37.16 -9.16
N LEU A 538 -2.78 36.36 -8.11
CA LEU A 538 -1.68 35.41 -8.04
C LEU A 538 -2.16 34.05 -8.56
N ILE A 539 -1.53 33.53 -9.63
CA ILE A 539 -1.88 32.25 -10.25
C ILE A 539 -0.76 31.23 -9.93
N ILE A 540 -1.08 30.14 -9.23
CA ILE A 540 -0.12 29.09 -8.84
C ILE A 540 -0.59 27.74 -9.34
N ARG A 541 0.26 27.01 -10.07
CA ARG A 541 0.00 25.63 -10.50
C ARG A 541 0.60 24.60 -9.54
N VAL A 542 -0.09 23.48 -9.34
CA VAL A 542 0.38 22.33 -8.55
C VAL A 542 0.62 21.11 -9.45
N ASP A 543 1.85 20.60 -9.48
CA ASP A 543 2.29 19.60 -10.45
C ASP A 543 2.28 18.16 -9.89
N SER A 544 1.20 17.75 -9.19
CA SER A 544 1.01 16.35 -8.72
C SER A 544 -0.40 16.05 -8.19
N ALA A 545 -0.72 14.76 -8.03
CA ALA A 545 -1.68 14.28 -7.04
C ALA A 545 -1.48 14.93 -5.66
N ILE A 546 -2.55 15.10 -4.87
CA ILE A 546 -2.43 15.64 -3.50
C ILE A 546 -2.92 14.59 -2.48
N TYR A 547 -2.00 14.05 -1.68
CA TYR A 547 -2.21 12.94 -0.75
C TYR A 547 -1.84 13.33 0.69
N PHE A 548 -2.27 12.54 1.69
CA PHE A 548 -1.99 12.75 3.11
C PHE A 548 -0.51 13.02 3.45
N SER A 549 0.39 12.49 2.63
CA SER A 549 1.84 12.64 2.75
C SER A 549 2.34 14.01 2.26
N ASN A 550 1.68 14.64 1.30
CA ASN A 550 2.16 15.85 0.61
C ASN A 550 1.29 17.10 0.83
N SER A 551 0.05 16.90 1.26
CA SER A 551 -0.99 17.92 1.27
C SER A 551 -0.58 19.12 2.11
N ASN A 552 0.00 18.85 3.28
CA ASN A 552 0.56 19.86 4.18
C ASN A 552 1.71 20.65 3.57
N TYR A 553 2.55 20.06 2.72
CA TYR A 553 3.64 20.78 2.05
C TYR A 553 3.13 21.64 0.89
N VAL A 554 2.18 21.16 0.08
CA VAL A 554 1.55 21.96 -0.99
C VAL A 554 0.94 23.23 -0.38
N LYS A 555 0.16 23.06 0.69
CA LYS A 555 -0.32 24.10 1.60
C LYS A 555 0.77 25.09 2.03
N GLU A 556 1.83 24.62 2.69
CA GLU A 556 2.91 25.48 3.18
C GLU A 556 3.70 26.17 2.05
N ARG A 557 3.72 25.60 0.84
CA ARG A 557 4.41 26.16 -0.33
C ARG A 557 3.59 27.28 -0.98
N ILE A 558 2.26 27.12 -1.04
CA ILE A 558 1.32 28.14 -1.53
C ILE A 558 1.32 29.37 -0.60
N LEU A 559 1.24 29.18 0.72
CA LEU A 559 1.30 30.30 1.67
C LEU A 559 2.58 31.13 1.52
N ARG A 560 3.73 30.48 1.32
CA ARG A 560 5.01 31.19 1.11
C ARG A 560 5.04 31.97 -0.21
N TRP A 561 4.48 31.44 -1.29
CA TRP A 561 4.36 32.23 -2.53
C TRP A 561 3.48 33.47 -2.33
N LEU A 562 2.34 33.33 -1.64
CA LEU A 562 1.43 34.45 -1.35
C LEU A 562 2.09 35.54 -0.49
N VAL A 563 2.84 35.16 0.54
CA VAL A 563 3.57 36.12 1.41
C VAL A 563 4.65 36.88 0.63
N ASN A 564 5.49 36.18 -0.12
CA ASN A 564 6.55 36.80 -0.93
C ASN A 564 5.97 37.82 -1.94
N GLU A 565 4.87 37.46 -2.60
CA GLU A 565 4.21 38.31 -3.60
C GLU A 565 3.52 39.53 -2.94
N GLU A 566 2.93 39.39 -1.75
CA GLU A 566 2.45 40.54 -0.96
C GLU A 566 3.56 41.47 -0.47
N GLU A 567 4.80 40.97 -0.32
CA GLU A 567 5.97 41.79 0.04
C GLU A 567 6.51 42.56 -1.18
N GLU A 568 6.60 41.93 -2.37
CA GLU A 568 6.94 42.63 -3.62
C GLU A 568 5.96 43.78 -3.92
N ILE A 569 4.64 43.53 -3.79
CA ILE A 569 3.60 44.51 -4.13
C ILE A 569 3.61 45.72 -3.19
N LYS A 570 3.94 45.55 -1.90
CA LYS A 570 4.02 46.65 -0.92
C LYS A 570 5.07 47.70 -1.26
N GLY A 571 6.13 47.33 -1.99
CA GLY A 571 7.15 48.29 -2.45
C GLY A 571 6.68 49.23 -3.58
N ASN A 572 5.66 48.81 -4.35
CA ASN A 572 5.28 49.44 -5.62
C ASN A 572 3.91 50.14 -5.60
N TYR A 573 3.30 50.34 -4.42
CA TYR A 573 1.98 50.98 -4.25
C TYR A 573 0.82 50.36 -5.08
N GLN A 574 0.98 49.12 -5.56
CA GLN A 574 -0.05 48.43 -6.35
C GLN A 574 -1.09 47.70 -5.50
N THR A 575 -2.19 47.32 -6.15
CA THR A 575 -3.32 46.63 -5.54
C THR A 575 -2.88 45.31 -4.88
N ARG A 576 -3.23 45.16 -3.60
CA ARG A 576 -3.06 43.91 -2.85
C ARG A 576 -3.62 42.72 -3.63
N ILE A 577 -3.01 41.53 -3.48
CA ILE A 577 -3.53 40.28 -4.02
C ILE A 577 -4.94 40.04 -3.45
N GLN A 578 -5.94 40.10 -4.33
CA GLN A 578 -7.35 39.86 -4.00
C GLN A 578 -7.76 38.43 -4.34
N PHE A 579 -7.12 37.85 -5.36
CA PHE A 579 -7.45 36.52 -5.88
C PHE A 579 -6.20 35.64 -5.93
N LEU A 580 -6.31 34.46 -5.30
CA LEU A 580 -5.36 33.36 -5.46
C LEU A 580 -6.02 32.30 -6.32
N ILE A 581 -5.58 32.17 -7.57
CA ILE A 581 -6.03 31.11 -8.48
C ILE A 581 -5.06 29.95 -8.33
N VAL A 582 -5.55 28.78 -7.92
CA VAL A 582 -4.74 27.55 -7.91
C VAL A 582 -5.10 26.73 -9.14
N ASP A 583 -4.19 26.67 -10.11
CA ASP A 583 -4.32 25.80 -11.28
C ASP A 583 -4.06 24.35 -10.86
N MET A 584 -5.13 23.57 -10.86
CA MET A 584 -5.14 22.14 -10.52
C MET A 584 -5.22 21.24 -11.75
N SER A 585 -5.01 21.76 -12.96
CA SER A 585 -5.00 20.96 -14.20
C SER A 585 -3.99 19.80 -14.21
N PRO A 586 -2.88 19.83 -13.44
CA PRO A 586 -2.00 18.66 -13.26
C PRO A 586 -2.27 17.85 -11.98
N VAL A 587 -3.31 18.18 -11.20
CA VAL A 587 -3.67 17.43 -9.98
C VAL A 587 -4.51 16.24 -10.38
N THR A 588 -3.91 15.06 -10.25
CA THR A 588 -4.44 13.82 -10.79
C THR A 588 -5.43 13.18 -9.81
N ASP A 589 -4.91 12.56 -8.77
CA ASP A 589 -5.69 11.94 -7.70
C ASP A 589 -5.58 12.80 -6.43
N ILE A 590 -6.60 12.79 -5.59
CA ILE A 590 -6.64 13.61 -4.39
C ILE A 590 -7.38 12.92 -3.25
N ASP A 591 -6.66 12.60 -2.16
CA ASP A 591 -7.24 11.88 -1.03
C ASP A 591 -7.93 12.79 -0.01
N THR A 592 -8.61 12.18 0.95
CA THR A 592 -9.35 12.87 2.02
C THR A 592 -8.47 13.85 2.80
N SER A 593 -7.15 13.61 2.86
CA SER A 593 -6.14 14.43 3.53
C SER A 593 -5.44 15.43 2.59
N GLY A 594 -5.41 15.15 1.29
CA GLY A 594 -5.17 16.10 0.20
C GLY A 594 -6.18 17.22 0.22
N ILE A 595 -7.45 16.80 0.15
CA ILE A 595 -8.61 17.66 0.34
C ILE A 595 -8.54 18.32 1.74
N HIS A 596 -8.22 17.59 2.83
CA HIS A 596 -8.02 18.18 4.17
C HIS A 596 -7.00 19.32 4.20
N ALA A 597 -5.93 19.34 3.39
CA ALA A 597 -4.91 20.38 3.50
C ALA A 597 -4.97 21.48 2.42
N LEU A 598 -5.67 21.29 1.30
CA LEU A 598 -6.22 22.43 0.55
C LEU A 598 -7.21 23.21 1.41
N GLU A 599 -7.98 22.45 2.18
CA GLU A 599 -8.80 22.96 3.26
C GLU A 599 -7.90 23.62 4.34
N GLU A 600 -6.95 22.88 4.95
CA GLU A 600 -6.05 23.37 6.01
C GLU A 600 -5.11 24.51 5.62
N LEU A 601 -4.86 24.73 4.33
CA LEU A 601 -4.17 25.89 3.77
C LEU A 601 -4.87 27.18 4.15
N TYR A 602 -6.19 27.21 3.97
CA TYR A 602 -7.05 28.29 4.44
C TYR A 602 -7.03 28.32 5.98
N ARG A 603 -7.28 27.17 6.63
CA ARG A 603 -7.43 27.05 8.10
C ARG A 603 -6.25 27.59 8.90
N SER A 604 -5.02 27.36 8.43
CA SER A 604 -3.81 27.29 9.25
C SER A 604 -3.15 28.61 9.64
N LEU A 605 -3.74 29.76 9.31
CA LEU A 605 -3.12 31.08 9.48
C LEU A 605 -3.01 31.53 10.96
N GLN A 606 -3.08 30.61 11.95
CA GLN A 606 -3.89 30.83 13.14
C GLN A 606 -3.61 29.95 14.42
N LYS A 607 -2.70 30.44 15.32
CA LYS A 607 -2.72 30.46 16.88
C LYS A 607 -1.39 28.52 18.81
N ARG A 608 -0.63 28.76 19.97
CA ARG A 608 -0.17 27.81 21.05
C ARG A 608 0.07 28.41 22.47
N ASP A 609 0.14 27.63 23.58
CA ASP A 609 1.40 27.11 24.20
C ASP A 609 1.37 25.97 25.30
N TYR A 610 0.86 26.13 26.56
CA TYR A 610 0.63 24.97 27.52
C TYR A 610 -0.74 24.77 28.26
N ARG A 611 -1.05 25.27 29.48
CA ARG A 611 -2.48 25.37 29.93
C ARG A 611 -3.17 26.52 29.22
N ARG A 612 -2.40 27.58 29.08
CA ARG A 612 -2.34 28.46 27.91
C ARG A 612 -2.03 27.69 26.59
N LEU A 613 -2.56 26.47 26.39
CA LEU A 613 -2.73 25.57 25.22
C LEU A 613 -3.89 24.60 25.49
N ALA A 614 -4.35 24.34 26.71
CA ALA A 614 -5.77 24.01 26.86
C ALA A 614 -6.57 25.19 26.30
N PHE A 615 -6.40 26.38 26.87
CA PHE A 615 -6.91 27.63 26.33
C PHE A 615 -6.35 27.90 24.93
N THR A 616 -5.05 27.78 24.67
CA THR A 616 -4.52 28.25 23.37
C THR A 616 -4.52 27.21 22.23
N ALA A 617 -4.64 25.91 22.50
CA ALA A 617 -5.17 24.96 21.51
C ALA A 617 -6.69 25.12 21.40
N THR A 618 -7.42 25.70 22.35
CA THR A 618 -8.82 26.11 22.14
C THR A 618 -8.92 27.42 21.35
N PHE A 619 -7.97 28.33 21.49
CA PHE A 619 -7.83 29.57 20.74
C PHE A 619 -7.43 29.25 19.31
N PHE A 620 -6.41 28.41 19.12
CA PHE A 620 -6.01 27.93 17.80
C PHE A 620 -7.02 26.91 17.25
N ALA A 621 -7.64 25.98 18.01
CA ALA A 621 -8.73 25.11 17.52
C ALA A 621 -9.95 25.91 17.10
N GLY A 622 -10.35 26.88 17.92
CA GLY A 622 -11.48 27.76 17.68
C GLY A 622 -11.23 28.68 16.50
N ILE A 623 -10.04 29.25 16.36
CA ILE A 623 -9.77 30.11 15.21
C ILE A 623 -9.47 29.28 13.95
N THR A 624 -8.88 28.09 14.10
CA THR A 624 -8.84 27.02 13.09
C THR A 624 -10.28 26.71 12.65
N GLN A 625 -11.24 26.46 13.56
CA GLN A 625 -12.72 26.33 13.36
C GLN A 625 -13.35 27.53 12.68
N ALA A 626 -13.03 28.77 13.08
CA ALA A 626 -13.58 29.96 12.46
C ALA A 626 -13.16 30.03 10.98
N THR A 627 -11.88 29.76 10.74
CA THR A 627 -11.27 29.64 9.43
C THR A 627 -11.68 28.34 8.71
N LEU A 628 -12.19 27.35 9.47
CA LEU A 628 -12.87 26.18 8.92
C LEU A 628 -14.13 26.60 8.18
N GLY A 629 -14.83 27.62 8.67
CA GLY A 629 -16.01 28.14 8.02
C GLY A 629 -15.75 29.13 6.88
N VAL A 630 -14.91 30.14 7.12
CA VAL A 630 -14.86 31.34 6.26
C VAL A 630 -14.52 31.04 4.79
N PHE A 631 -13.55 30.16 4.49
CA PHE A 631 -13.09 29.92 3.10
C PHE A 631 -13.98 28.86 2.38
N ARG A 632 -15.14 28.49 2.95
CA ARG A 632 -16.16 27.57 2.37
C ARG A 632 -15.76 26.11 2.31
N LEU A 633 -15.15 25.68 3.40
CA LEU A 633 -14.51 24.40 3.55
C LEU A 633 -15.36 23.43 4.38
N GLY A 634 -16.68 23.47 4.20
CA GLY A 634 -17.58 22.47 4.75
C GLY A 634 -17.29 21.05 4.24
N PHE A 635 -16.52 20.89 3.17
CA PHE A 635 -16.36 19.62 2.48
C PHE A 635 -15.56 18.55 3.25
N LEU A 636 -14.72 18.85 4.26
CA LEU A 636 -14.18 17.74 5.08
C LEU A 636 -15.28 16.93 5.78
N ILE A 637 -16.38 17.59 6.12
CA ILE A 637 -17.53 16.95 6.74
C ILE A 637 -18.11 15.89 5.77
N ASP A 638 -17.92 16.05 4.46
CA ASP A 638 -18.40 15.10 3.44
C ASP A 638 -17.61 13.79 3.40
N PHE A 639 -16.37 13.73 3.93
CA PHE A 639 -15.66 12.44 4.12
C PHE A 639 -16.19 11.62 5.30
N LEU A 640 -17.00 12.22 6.17
CA LEU A 640 -17.76 11.49 7.18
C LEU A 640 -18.95 10.84 6.47
N SER A 641 -18.68 9.72 5.79
CA SER A 641 -19.71 8.91 5.14
C SER A 641 -20.81 8.58 6.13
N HIS A 642 -22.07 8.58 5.68
CA HIS A 642 -23.22 8.32 6.55
C HIS A 642 -23.06 6.99 7.32
N ALA A 643 -22.43 5.99 6.70
CA ALA A 643 -22.09 4.72 7.32
C ALA A 643 -21.01 4.83 8.41
N ALA A 644 -19.96 5.63 8.21
CA ALA A 644 -19.00 5.92 9.27
C ALA A 644 -19.68 6.62 10.46
N ILE A 645 -20.59 7.57 10.23
CA ILE A 645 -21.36 8.26 11.28
C ILE A 645 -22.24 7.28 12.06
N VAL A 646 -23.03 6.43 11.39
CA VAL A 646 -23.91 5.43 12.03
C VAL A 646 -23.10 4.45 12.90
N GLY A 647 -22.01 3.90 12.37
CA GLY A 647 -21.14 2.99 13.10
C GLY A 647 -20.44 3.64 14.29
N PHE A 648 -19.93 4.86 14.10
CA PHE A 648 -19.32 5.69 15.14
C PHE A 648 -20.32 6.00 16.26
N MET A 649 -21.54 6.44 15.93
CA MET A 649 -22.60 6.71 16.91
C MET A 649 -22.95 5.46 17.71
N GLY A 650 -23.11 4.30 17.06
CA GLY A 650 -23.36 3.04 17.75
C GLY A 650 -22.25 2.65 18.73
N GLY A 651 -20.99 2.70 18.30
CA GLY A 651 -19.84 2.35 19.13
C GLY A 651 -19.60 3.33 20.27
N ALA A 652 -19.68 4.64 19.99
CA ALA A 652 -19.55 5.70 20.98
C ALA A 652 -20.68 5.65 22.01
N ALA A 653 -21.92 5.39 21.59
CA ALA A 653 -23.06 5.31 22.49
C ALA A 653 -22.90 4.21 23.54
N ILE A 654 -22.57 2.98 23.11
CA ILE A 654 -22.36 1.87 24.04
C ILE A 654 -21.15 2.14 24.94
N THR A 655 -20.06 2.68 24.39
CA THR A 655 -18.85 3.03 25.14
C THR A 655 -19.12 4.10 26.22
N ILE A 656 -19.88 5.16 25.90
CA ILE A 656 -20.26 6.20 26.87
C ILE A 656 -21.16 5.63 27.97
N ALA A 657 -22.14 4.78 27.61
CA ALA A 657 -23.04 4.15 28.58
C ALA A 657 -22.28 3.22 29.54
N LEU A 658 -21.35 2.40 29.02
CA LEU A 658 -20.49 1.54 29.83
C LEU A 658 -19.53 2.33 30.74
N GLN A 659 -19.01 3.48 30.28
CA GLN A 659 -18.22 4.39 31.13
C GLN A 659 -19.04 5.04 32.26
N GLN A 660 -20.36 5.12 32.15
CA GLN A 660 -21.23 5.60 33.24
C GLN A 660 -21.46 4.54 34.33
N LEU A 661 -21.17 3.25 34.06
CA LEU A 661 -21.30 2.20 35.08
C LEU A 661 -20.47 2.50 36.34
N LYS A 662 -19.37 3.26 36.23
CA LYS A 662 -18.59 3.72 37.39
C LYS A 662 -19.43 4.49 38.41
N GLY A 663 -20.31 5.38 37.96
CA GLY A 663 -21.16 6.21 38.82
C GLY A 663 -22.51 5.56 39.12
N PHE A 664 -23.00 4.70 38.23
CA PHE A 664 -24.22 3.90 38.44
C PHE A 664 -24.02 2.77 39.48
N LEU A 665 -22.84 2.13 39.49
CA LEU A 665 -22.48 1.04 40.41
C LEU A 665 -21.72 1.53 41.67
N GLY A 666 -21.28 2.79 41.72
CA GLY A 666 -20.53 3.37 42.84
C GLY A 666 -19.06 2.98 42.93
N ILE A 667 -18.46 2.51 41.82
CA ILE A 667 -17.10 1.95 41.78
C ILE A 667 -16.05 3.04 42.01
N LYS A 668 -15.31 2.93 43.12
CA LYS A 668 -14.28 3.91 43.55
C LYS A 668 -12.96 3.82 42.77
N LYS A 669 -12.63 2.67 42.18
CA LYS A 669 -11.44 2.44 41.36
C LYS A 669 -11.87 1.98 39.96
N PHE A 670 -11.81 2.88 38.99
CA PHE A 670 -12.25 2.62 37.61
C PHE A 670 -11.11 2.88 36.62
N THR A 671 -11.13 2.19 35.48
CA THR A 671 -10.11 2.39 34.42
C THR A 671 -10.10 3.82 33.87
N LYS A 672 -8.93 4.27 33.41
CA LYS A 672 -8.78 5.51 32.62
C LYS A 672 -8.86 5.28 31.11
N LYS A 673 -8.83 4.03 30.66
CA LYS A 673 -8.96 3.69 29.24
C LYS A 673 -10.42 3.69 28.79
N THR A 674 -10.64 3.89 27.51
CA THR A 674 -11.97 3.94 26.87
C THR A 674 -12.51 2.58 26.44
N ASP A 675 -11.64 1.58 26.24
CA ASP A 675 -12.01 0.30 25.65
C ASP A 675 -12.94 -0.53 26.54
N VAL A 676 -13.91 -1.18 25.92
CA VAL A 676 -14.93 -1.99 26.61
C VAL A 676 -14.32 -3.16 27.40
N ILE A 677 -13.19 -3.72 26.96
CA ILE A 677 -12.51 -4.81 27.67
C ILE A 677 -12.01 -4.32 29.04
N SER A 678 -11.24 -3.23 29.07
CA SER A 678 -10.73 -2.64 30.32
C SER A 678 -11.86 -2.10 31.20
N VAL A 679 -12.94 -1.57 30.60
CA VAL A 679 -14.13 -1.13 31.35
C VAL A 679 -14.83 -2.32 32.01
N MET A 680 -15.18 -3.37 31.26
CA MET A 680 -15.87 -4.54 31.80
C MET A 680 -15.00 -5.32 32.79
N GLN A 681 -13.69 -5.43 32.55
CA GLN A 681 -12.75 -6.00 33.52
C GLN A 681 -12.73 -5.18 34.83
N SER A 682 -12.77 -3.85 34.75
CA SER A 682 -12.87 -2.97 35.93
C SER A 682 -14.21 -3.09 36.65
N VAL A 683 -15.32 -3.37 35.93
CA VAL A 683 -16.66 -3.59 36.50
C VAL A 683 -16.75 -4.95 37.21
N PHE A 684 -16.33 -6.04 36.55
CA PHE A 684 -16.40 -7.39 37.10
C PHE A 684 -15.40 -7.64 38.24
N SER A 685 -14.16 -7.15 38.15
CA SER A 685 -13.22 -7.21 39.28
C SER A 685 -13.70 -6.43 40.50
N SER A 686 -14.57 -5.44 40.31
CA SER A 686 -15.23 -4.69 41.39
C SER A 686 -16.52 -5.35 41.90
N ALA A 687 -17.03 -6.43 41.28
CA ALA A 687 -18.37 -6.95 41.57
C ALA A 687 -18.55 -7.47 42.99
N HIS A 688 -17.53 -8.15 43.55
CA HIS A 688 -17.66 -8.78 44.87
C HIS A 688 -17.55 -7.80 46.05
N HIS A 689 -16.78 -6.71 45.94
CA HIS A 689 -16.43 -5.82 47.07
C HIS A 689 -16.47 -4.31 46.74
N GLY A 690 -16.77 -3.93 45.50
CA GLY A 690 -16.64 -2.55 44.99
C GLY A 690 -17.91 -1.90 44.47
N TRP A 691 -19.04 -2.63 44.43
CA TRP A 691 -20.35 -2.10 44.05
C TRP A 691 -21.11 -1.61 45.30
N ASN A 692 -21.78 -0.46 45.22
CA ASN A 692 -22.60 0.09 46.30
C ASN A 692 -24.09 -0.03 45.95
N TRP A 693 -24.83 -0.86 46.69
CA TRP A 693 -26.21 -1.20 46.34
C TRP A 693 -27.17 0.00 46.44
N GLN A 694 -26.97 0.93 47.37
CA GLN A 694 -27.75 2.16 47.45
C GLN A 694 -27.57 3.01 46.19
N THR A 695 -26.34 3.14 45.69
CA THR A 695 -26.00 3.83 44.44
C THR A 695 -26.69 3.16 43.24
N ILE A 696 -26.75 1.82 43.21
CA ILE A 696 -27.44 1.04 42.17
C ILE A 696 -28.96 1.25 42.24
N VAL A 697 -29.56 1.23 43.43
CA VAL A 697 -31.02 1.44 43.59
C VAL A 697 -31.41 2.87 43.19
N ILE A 698 -30.62 3.88 43.57
CA ILE A 698 -30.81 5.27 43.11
C ILE A 698 -30.64 5.36 41.58
N GLY A 699 -29.59 4.77 41.02
CA GLY A 699 -29.34 4.76 39.57
C GLY A 699 -30.48 4.10 38.78
N ALA A 700 -30.91 2.90 39.20
CA ALA A 700 -31.91 2.10 38.52
C ALA A 700 -33.33 2.69 38.63
N SER A 701 -33.71 3.19 39.81
CA SER A 701 -35.03 3.83 40.00
C SER A 701 -35.18 5.08 39.15
N PHE A 702 -34.19 5.99 39.16
CA PHE A 702 -34.23 7.19 38.33
C PHE A 702 -34.02 6.89 36.83
N LEU A 703 -33.21 5.89 36.45
CA LEU A 703 -33.11 5.45 35.05
C LEU A 703 -34.47 4.91 34.56
N THR A 704 -35.16 4.12 35.37
CA THR A 704 -36.51 3.61 35.06
C THR A 704 -37.51 4.75 34.92
N PHE A 705 -37.50 5.72 35.84
CA PHE A 705 -38.32 6.94 35.74
C PHE A 705 -38.05 7.74 34.46
N LEU A 706 -36.78 7.95 34.10
CA LEU A 706 -36.38 8.68 32.88
C LEU A 706 -36.79 7.96 31.60
N LEU A 707 -36.68 6.62 31.55
CA LEU A 707 -37.15 5.81 30.42
C LEU A 707 -38.69 5.79 30.33
N PHE A 708 -39.39 5.71 31.46
CA PHE A 708 -40.85 5.75 31.53
C PHE A 708 -41.41 7.12 31.11
N ALA A 709 -40.81 8.22 31.57
CA ALA A 709 -41.14 9.58 31.13
C ALA A 709 -41.00 9.74 29.60
N ARG A 710 -39.97 9.14 28.99
CA ARG A 710 -39.80 9.12 27.53
C ARG A 710 -40.80 8.22 26.81
N TYR A 711 -41.14 7.06 27.39
CA TYR A 711 -42.19 6.20 26.84
C TYR A 711 -43.54 6.93 26.79
N ILE A 712 -43.89 7.68 27.84
CA ILE A 712 -45.06 8.57 27.87
C ILE A 712 -44.99 9.61 26.75
N GLY A 713 -43.88 10.36 26.63
CA GLY A 713 -43.72 11.37 25.57
C GLY A 713 -43.76 10.81 24.14
N LYS A 714 -43.23 9.60 23.93
CA LYS A 714 -43.30 8.89 22.63
C LYS A 714 -44.71 8.40 22.32
N LYS A 715 -45.47 7.96 23.33
CA LYS A 715 -46.87 7.48 23.16
C LYS A 715 -47.89 8.62 23.05
N ASN A 716 -47.64 9.76 23.68
CA ASN A 716 -48.52 10.93 23.64
C ASN A 716 -47.71 12.23 23.48
N LYS A 717 -47.68 12.77 22.25
CA LYS A 717 -46.97 14.02 21.92
C LYS A 717 -47.42 15.24 22.74
N LYS A 718 -48.65 15.26 23.29
CA LYS A 718 -49.11 16.35 24.17
C LYS A 718 -48.36 16.41 25.51
N LEU A 719 -47.64 15.35 25.89
CA LEU A 719 -46.88 15.23 27.13
C LEU A 719 -45.35 15.36 26.91
N PHE A 720 -44.91 16.02 25.82
CA PHE A 720 -43.48 16.22 25.51
C PHE A 720 -42.68 16.89 26.64
N TRP A 721 -43.33 17.74 27.44
CA TRP A 721 -42.72 18.42 28.58
C TRP A 721 -42.28 17.45 29.70
N VAL A 722 -42.92 16.29 29.82
CA VAL A 722 -42.63 15.30 30.88
C VAL A 722 -41.19 14.76 30.76
N PRO A 723 -40.74 14.17 29.62
CA PRO A 723 -39.34 13.78 29.45
C PRO A 723 -38.35 14.96 29.37
N ALA A 724 -38.81 16.18 29.08
CA ALA A 724 -37.95 17.36 29.06
C ALA A 724 -37.57 17.84 30.48
N ILE A 725 -38.52 17.84 31.42
CA ILE A 725 -38.30 18.27 32.81
C ILE A 725 -37.81 17.10 33.70
N ALA A 726 -38.08 15.84 33.32
CA ALA A 726 -37.68 14.66 34.10
C ALA A 726 -36.20 14.61 34.55
N PRO A 727 -35.19 15.01 33.75
CA PRO A 727 -33.80 15.07 34.23
C PRO A 727 -33.60 16.04 35.40
N LEU A 728 -34.21 17.23 35.34
CA LEU A 728 -34.12 18.25 36.40
C LEU A 728 -34.84 17.78 37.67
N ILE A 729 -36.06 17.26 37.54
CA ILE A 729 -36.81 16.65 38.64
C ILE A 729 -35.99 15.51 39.28
N SER A 730 -35.33 14.67 38.48
CA SER A 730 -34.53 13.57 39.00
C SER A 730 -33.29 14.05 39.76
N VAL A 731 -32.62 15.13 39.31
CA VAL A 731 -31.52 15.75 40.06
C VAL A 731 -32.01 16.33 41.37
N ILE A 732 -33.14 17.06 41.38
CA ILE A 732 -33.72 17.64 42.60
C ILE A 732 -34.13 16.54 43.59
N LEU A 733 -34.93 15.56 43.15
CA LEU A 733 -35.41 14.47 44.01
C LEU A 733 -34.27 13.61 44.55
N SER A 734 -33.28 13.24 43.72
CA SER A 734 -32.14 12.44 44.19
C SER A 734 -31.22 13.21 45.14
N THR A 735 -31.00 14.52 44.92
CA THR A 735 -30.22 15.38 45.82
C THR A 735 -30.93 15.55 47.16
N THR A 736 -32.24 15.81 47.16
CA THR A 736 -33.06 15.91 48.37
C THR A 736 -33.12 14.58 49.12
N LEU A 737 -33.29 13.45 48.41
CA LEU A 737 -33.31 12.12 49.00
C LEU A 737 -31.97 11.79 49.67
N VAL A 738 -30.84 12.00 49.00
CA VAL A 738 -29.50 11.77 49.59
C VAL A 738 -29.23 12.72 50.77
N TYR A 739 -29.70 13.96 50.71
CA TYR A 739 -29.57 14.92 51.82
C TYR A 739 -30.37 14.49 53.06
N ILE A 740 -31.60 14.00 52.89
CA ILE A 740 -32.46 13.52 53.98
C ILE A 740 -31.96 12.19 54.54
N THR A 741 -31.68 11.20 53.69
CA THR A 741 -31.25 9.85 54.13
C THR A 741 -29.80 9.80 54.61
N ARG A 742 -28.98 10.80 54.28
CA ARG A 742 -27.52 10.81 54.54
C ARG A 742 -26.78 9.64 53.92
N ALA A 743 -27.27 9.15 52.78
CA ALA A 743 -26.63 8.09 51.99
C ALA A 743 -25.20 8.47 51.50
N ASP A 744 -24.83 9.75 51.55
CA ASP A 744 -23.45 10.22 51.36
C ASP A 744 -22.47 9.64 52.41
N LYS A 745 -22.95 9.36 53.63
CA LYS A 745 -22.19 8.65 54.67
C LYS A 745 -22.13 7.14 54.44
N GLU A 746 -23.16 6.56 53.81
CA GLU A 746 -23.22 5.12 53.47
C GLU A 746 -22.44 4.75 52.19
N GLY A 747 -21.69 5.70 51.64
CA GLY A 747 -20.77 5.47 50.53
C GLY A 747 -21.31 5.81 49.14
N VAL A 748 -22.52 6.39 49.02
CA VAL A 748 -23.00 6.95 47.76
C VAL A 748 -22.09 8.10 47.33
N ALA A 749 -21.50 8.00 46.14
CA ALA A 749 -20.58 9.00 45.64
C ALA A 749 -21.34 10.27 45.21
N ILE A 750 -21.08 11.40 45.88
CA ILE A 750 -21.66 12.73 45.58
C ILE A 750 -20.66 13.67 44.91
N ILE A 751 -21.14 14.76 44.30
CA ILE A 751 -20.30 15.77 43.60
C ILE A 751 -19.35 16.51 44.57
N LYS A 752 -19.73 16.72 45.84
CA LYS A 752 -19.00 17.51 46.85
C LYS A 752 -18.93 19.00 46.49
N HIS A 753 -17.86 19.70 46.88
CA HIS A 753 -17.76 21.15 46.74
C HIS A 753 -17.45 21.54 45.29
N ILE A 754 -18.16 22.57 44.81
CA ILE A 754 -17.95 23.23 43.52
C ILE A 754 -17.67 24.70 43.85
N GLU A 755 -16.66 25.29 43.21
CA GLU A 755 -16.33 26.70 43.38
C GLU A 755 -17.45 27.60 42.87
N LYS A 756 -17.72 28.70 43.58
CA LYS A 756 -18.82 29.62 43.31
C LYS A 756 -18.29 30.88 42.61
N GLY A 757 -18.74 31.14 41.39
CA GLY A 757 -18.44 32.37 40.66
C GLY A 757 -18.50 32.20 39.13
N ILE A 758 -18.11 33.26 38.42
CA ILE A 758 -17.91 33.24 36.96
C ILE A 758 -16.46 32.90 36.61
N ASN A 759 -16.24 32.43 35.37
CA ASN A 759 -14.91 32.11 34.87
C ASN A 759 -13.97 33.34 34.92
N PRO A 760 -12.73 33.21 35.43
CA PRO A 760 -11.74 34.28 35.35
C PRO A 760 -11.25 34.50 33.91
N SER A 761 -10.71 35.68 33.62
CA SER A 761 -10.13 35.97 32.31
C SER A 761 -8.78 35.28 32.11
N SER A 762 -8.66 34.54 31.01
CA SER A 762 -7.46 33.81 30.61
C SER A 762 -6.71 34.48 29.44
N VAL A 763 -6.98 35.75 29.12
CA VAL A 763 -6.30 36.46 28.00
C VAL A 763 -4.77 36.54 28.22
N LYS A 764 -4.34 36.84 29.45
CA LYS A 764 -2.91 36.76 29.83
C LYS A 764 -2.42 35.31 29.92
N GLU A 765 -3.33 34.37 30.11
CA GLU A 765 -3.11 32.92 29.98
C GLU A 765 -3.24 32.40 28.53
N ILE A 766 -2.76 33.18 27.57
CA ILE A 766 -2.43 32.77 26.20
C ILE A 766 -0.95 33.15 26.00
N TYR A 767 -0.04 32.22 25.65
CA TYR A 767 1.33 32.63 25.31
C TYR A 767 1.39 33.08 23.85
N TRP A 768 2.49 33.73 23.52
CA TRP A 768 2.80 34.27 22.19
C TRP A 768 4.25 33.98 21.77
N SER A 769 5.04 33.26 22.58
CA SER A 769 6.46 32.95 22.34
C SER A 769 7.03 31.85 23.28
N GLY A 770 8.00 31.07 22.77
CA GLY A 770 8.82 30.10 23.52
C GLY A 770 8.97 28.72 22.85
N ASP A 771 9.71 27.78 23.48
CA ASP A 771 9.65 26.32 23.20
C ASP A 771 8.22 25.77 23.19
N TYR A 772 7.40 26.50 23.94
CA TYR A 772 6.01 26.25 24.06
C TYR A 772 5.22 26.74 22.84
N LEU A 773 5.81 27.20 21.72
CA LEU A 773 5.06 27.66 20.52
C LEU A 773 4.70 26.60 19.45
N GLY A 774 5.40 25.46 19.34
CA GLY A 774 5.12 24.45 18.26
C GLY A 774 4.05 23.36 18.53
N LYS A 775 4.19 22.57 19.60
CA LYS A 775 3.46 21.32 19.98
C LYS A 775 1.94 21.43 20.26
N GLY A 776 1.19 22.37 19.68
CA GLY A 776 -0.14 22.72 20.20
C GLY A 776 -1.04 23.61 19.34
N PHE A 777 -0.46 24.29 18.34
CA PHE A 777 -1.16 24.43 17.07
C PHE A 777 -1.49 23.02 16.56
N ARG A 778 -0.54 22.08 16.72
CA ARG A 778 -0.74 20.63 16.55
C ARG A 778 -1.90 20.07 17.39
N ILE A 779 -1.94 20.32 18.70
CA ILE A 779 -3.04 19.88 19.58
C ILE A 779 -4.35 20.64 19.26
N GLY A 780 -4.29 21.88 18.76
CA GLY A 780 -5.45 22.70 18.40
C GLY A 780 -6.10 22.29 17.08
N ILE A 781 -5.31 21.97 16.05
CA ILE A 781 -5.78 21.27 14.86
C ILE A 781 -6.45 19.96 15.27
N VAL A 782 -5.76 19.10 16.03
CA VAL A 782 -6.28 17.77 16.38
C VAL A 782 -7.55 17.86 17.22
N ALA A 783 -7.54 18.63 18.31
CA ALA A 783 -8.73 18.82 19.15
C ALA A 783 -9.84 19.58 18.43
N GLY A 784 -9.52 20.54 17.55
CA GLY A 784 -10.48 21.30 16.76
C GLY A 784 -11.16 20.48 15.67
N MET A 785 -10.42 19.59 15.00
CA MET A 785 -10.96 18.66 14.01
C MET A 785 -11.77 17.53 14.64
N ILE A 786 -11.35 17.00 15.80
CA ILE A 786 -12.15 16.05 16.59
C ILE A 786 -13.44 16.72 17.06
N ALA A 787 -13.34 17.91 17.67
CA ALA A 787 -14.49 18.67 18.15
C ALA A 787 -15.45 19.07 17.02
N LEU A 788 -14.94 19.45 15.84
CA LEU A 788 -15.77 19.68 14.65
C LEU A 788 -16.47 18.38 14.22
N THR A 789 -15.73 17.28 14.12
CA THR A 789 -16.27 15.99 13.68
C THR A 789 -17.42 15.55 14.59
N GLU A 790 -17.26 15.68 15.91
CA GLU A 790 -18.33 15.45 16.87
C GLU A 790 -19.49 16.45 16.68
N ALA A 791 -19.21 17.76 16.63
CA ALA A 791 -20.23 18.80 16.50
C ALA A 791 -21.09 18.62 15.24
N VAL A 792 -20.50 18.23 14.12
CA VAL A 792 -21.19 18.15 12.83
C VAL A 792 -21.71 16.74 12.54
N ALA A 793 -21.18 15.68 13.14
CA ALA A 793 -21.92 14.42 13.23
C ALA A 793 -23.26 14.65 13.95
N ILE A 794 -23.22 15.29 15.14
CA ILE A 794 -24.41 15.72 15.89
C ILE A 794 -25.30 16.64 15.04
N GLY A 795 -24.70 17.67 14.44
CA GLY A 795 -25.39 18.65 13.61
C GLY A 795 -26.13 17.98 12.45
N ARG A 796 -25.47 17.12 11.66
CA ARG A 796 -26.08 16.40 10.54
C ARG A 796 -27.20 15.47 11.00
N THR A 797 -27.05 14.78 12.14
CA THR A 797 -28.15 13.98 12.71
C THR A 797 -29.39 14.83 12.96
N PHE A 798 -29.27 15.98 13.64
CA PHE A 798 -30.43 16.82 13.93
C PHE A 798 -30.94 17.61 12.72
N ALA A 799 -30.07 18.02 11.81
CA ALA A 799 -30.43 18.70 10.56
C ALA A 799 -31.21 17.77 9.63
N SER A 800 -30.75 16.52 9.44
CA SER A 800 -31.48 15.48 8.72
C SER A 800 -32.79 15.08 9.41
N THR A 801 -32.88 15.20 10.74
CA THR A 801 -34.11 14.91 11.50
C THR A 801 -35.14 16.05 11.41
N LYS A 802 -34.70 17.29 11.12
CA LYS A 802 -35.54 18.49 11.01
C LYS A 802 -35.70 19.02 9.59
N ASP A 803 -35.17 18.30 8.59
CA ASP A 803 -35.16 18.68 7.17
C ASP A 803 -34.68 20.13 6.91
N TYR A 804 -33.56 20.50 7.54
CA TYR A 804 -32.82 21.72 7.18
C TYR A 804 -31.41 21.38 6.72
N GLN A 805 -30.87 22.17 5.79
CA GLN A 805 -29.49 22.01 5.36
C GLN A 805 -28.55 22.69 6.34
N LEU A 806 -27.67 21.89 6.96
CA LEU A 806 -26.59 22.39 7.78
C LEU A 806 -25.46 22.88 6.88
N ASP A 807 -25.39 24.19 6.69
CA ASP A 807 -24.27 24.88 6.05
C ASP A 807 -23.04 24.71 6.95
N GLY A 808 -22.24 23.68 6.67
CA GLY A 808 -21.05 23.33 7.45
C GLY A 808 -20.09 24.50 7.61
N ASN A 809 -20.07 25.42 6.64
CA ASN A 809 -19.29 26.65 6.70
C ASN A 809 -19.75 27.54 7.87
N ARG A 810 -21.06 27.78 8.01
CA ARG A 810 -21.62 28.59 9.11
C ARG A 810 -21.39 27.95 10.47
N GLU A 811 -21.59 26.64 10.58
CA GLU A 811 -21.36 25.91 11.83
C GLU A 811 -19.89 25.94 12.25
N MET A 812 -18.97 25.77 11.32
CA MET A 812 -17.54 25.95 11.56
C MET A 812 -17.23 27.38 12.06
N VAL A 813 -17.76 28.44 11.42
CA VAL A 813 -17.62 29.82 11.93
C VAL A 813 -18.16 29.96 13.35
N ALA A 814 -19.35 29.42 13.63
CA ALA A 814 -20.01 29.55 14.92
C ALA A 814 -19.27 28.81 16.05
N LEU A 815 -18.93 27.54 15.84
CA LEU A 815 -18.11 26.73 16.76
C LEU A 815 -16.75 27.38 17.00
N GLY A 816 -16.18 27.96 15.96
CA GLY A 816 -14.90 28.63 16.01
C GLY A 816 -14.92 29.91 16.83
N ALA A 817 -15.84 30.82 16.53
CA ALA A 817 -16.03 32.04 17.30
C ALA A 817 -16.30 31.74 18.79
N MET A 818 -17.15 30.73 19.07
CA MET A 818 -17.40 30.22 20.43
C MET A 818 -16.10 29.80 21.14
N ASN A 819 -15.26 28.99 20.50
CA ASN A 819 -14.02 28.51 21.11
C ASN A 819 -12.94 29.59 21.24
N VAL A 820 -12.87 30.54 20.30
CA VAL A 820 -11.99 31.71 20.41
C VAL A 820 -12.34 32.56 21.62
N VAL A 821 -13.61 32.93 21.77
CA VAL A 821 -14.08 33.70 22.94
C VAL A 821 -13.93 32.89 24.22
N GLY A 822 -14.34 31.60 24.20
CA GLY A 822 -14.23 30.70 25.34
C GLY A 822 -12.80 30.58 25.88
N SER A 823 -11.80 30.50 25.01
CA SER A 823 -10.39 30.43 25.43
C SER A 823 -9.84 31.70 26.10
N MET A 824 -10.51 32.85 25.92
CA MET A 824 -10.23 34.09 26.66
C MET A 824 -10.94 34.15 28.03
N THR A 825 -11.95 33.30 28.23
CA THR A 825 -12.79 33.20 29.44
C THR A 825 -12.66 31.83 30.11
N SER A 826 -11.43 31.29 30.17
CA SER A 826 -11.04 30.04 30.81
C SER A 826 -11.77 28.75 30.39
N CYS A 827 -12.37 28.71 29.19
CA CYS A 827 -12.93 27.48 28.62
C CYS A 827 -11.88 26.69 27.81
N TYR A 828 -11.96 25.37 27.88
CA TYR A 828 -11.35 24.45 26.92
C TYR A 828 -12.29 24.21 25.72
N VAL A 829 -11.85 23.44 24.72
CA VAL A 829 -12.61 23.16 23.48
C VAL A 829 -14.01 22.67 23.80
N ALA A 830 -14.99 23.52 23.52
CA ALA A 830 -16.40 23.21 23.56
C ALA A 830 -16.86 22.74 22.18
N THR A 831 -17.87 21.87 22.17
CA THR A 831 -18.45 21.27 20.98
C THR A 831 -19.94 20.99 21.21
N GLY A 832 -20.66 20.64 20.15
CA GLY A 832 -21.98 20.02 20.28
C GLY A 832 -21.87 18.78 21.15
N SER A 833 -22.85 18.53 22.02
CA SER A 833 -22.82 17.38 22.94
C SER A 833 -24.06 16.53 22.70
N PHE A 834 -23.87 15.29 22.24
CA PHE A 834 -24.97 14.38 21.87
C PHE A 834 -26.09 14.34 22.92
N SER A 835 -25.74 14.22 24.20
CA SER A 835 -26.72 14.13 25.29
C SER A 835 -27.46 15.44 25.55
N ARG A 836 -26.78 16.60 25.47
CA ARG A 836 -27.42 17.92 25.65
C ARG A 836 -28.30 18.27 24.45
N SER A 837 -27.79 18.08 23.24
CA SER A 837 -28.53 18.35 22.00
C SER A 837 -29.76 17.46 21.86
N ALA A 838 -29.67 16.17 22.22
CA ALA A 838 -30.82 15.28 22.24
C ALA A 838 -31.91 15.72 23.24
N VAL A 839 -31.53 16.19 24.43
CA VAL A 839 -32.50 16.73 25.40
C VAL A 839 -33.12 18.04 24.91
N ASN A 840 -32.33 18.95 24.33
CA ASN A 840 -32.84 20.21 23.78
C ASN A 840 -33.79 19.98 22.59
N PHE A 841 -33.47 19.01 21.72
CA PHE A 841 -34.35 18.55 20.64
C PHE A 841 -35.66 17.95 21.17
N MET A 842 -35.60 17.04 22.15
CA MET A 842 -36.80 16.45 22.79
C MET A 842 -37.66 17.50 23.52
N ALA A 843 -37.08 18.61 23.95
CA ALA A 843 -37.79 19.73 24.57
C ALA A 843 -38.52 20.66 23.57
N GLY A 844 -38.40 20.42 22.26
CA GLY A 844 -39.06 21.24 21.23
C GLY A 844 -38.29 22.52 20.85
N CYS A 845 -36.96 22.51 20.95
CA CYS A 845 -36.13 23.65 20.54
C CYS A 845 -36.18 23.88 19.02
N GLU A 846 -36.77 24.99 18.58
CA GLU A 846 -36.76 25.45 17.19
C GLU A 846 -35.71 26.52 16.87
N THR A 847 -35.16 27.23 17.86
CA THR A 847 -34.20 28.34 17.61
C THR A 847 -33.04 28.36 18.62
N ALA A 848 -31.94 29.03 18.22
CA ALA A 848 -30.74 29.19 19.05
C ALA A 848 -30.97 29.98 20.36
N VAL A 849 -32.15 30.58 20.55
CA VAL A 849 -32.56 31.23 21.81
C VAL A 849 -32.50 30.25 22.99
N SER A 850 -32.71 28.94 22.76
CA SER A 850 -32.51 27.89 23.78
C SER A 850 -31.11 27.94 24.42
N ASN A 851 -30.07 28.25 23.65
CA ASN A 851 -28.70 28.33 24.14
C ASN A 851 -28.45 29.61 24.95
N ILE A 852 -29.18 30.70 24.66
CA ILE A 852 -29.16 31.94 25.45
C ILE A 852 -29.87 31.72 26.80
N VAL A 853 -31.04 31.08 26.79
CA VAL A 853 -31.74 30.69 28.02
C VAL A 853 -30.89 29.74 28.86
N MET A 854 -30.25 28.75 28.22
CA MET A 854 -29.30 27.84 28.88
C MET A 854 -28.12 28.60 29.50
N SER A 855 -27.50 29.57 28.81
CA SER A 855 -26.35 30.29 29.36
C SER A 855 -26.72 31.20 30.53
N ILE A 856 -27.89 31.86 30.49
CA ILE A 856 -28.45 32.63 31.61
C ILE A 856 -28.73 31.70 32.81
N VAL A 857 -29.37 30.55 32.59
CA VAL A 857 -29.63 29.56 33.64
C VAL A 857 -28.33 29.01 34.22
N VAL A 858 -27.31 28.73 33.41
CA VAL A 858 -25.99 28.29 33.89
C VAL A 858 -25.28 29.40 34.68
N PHE A 859 -25.36 30.66 34.26
CA PHE A 859 -24.82 31.80 35.01
C PHE A 859 -25.48 31.95 36.39
N LEU A 860 -26.82 31.93 36.45
CA LEU A 860 -27.57 31.95 37.71
C LEU A 860 -27.27 30.71 38.57
N THR A 861 -27.09 29.56 37.93
CA THR A 861 -26.70 28.31 38.59
C THR A 861 -25.35 28.48 39.29
N LEU A 862 -24.32 28.90 38.55
CA LEU A 862 -22.96 29.14 39.06
C LEU A 862 -22.93 30.16 40.21
N GLN A 863 -23.71 31.23 40.09
CA GLN A 863 -23.71 32.36 41.01
C GLN A 863 -24.59 32.17 42.26
N PHE A 864 -25.62 31.31 42.23
CA PHE A 864 -26.58 31.16 43.33
C PHE A 864 -26.88 29.70 43.73
N ILE A 865 -27.03 28.79 42.77
CA ILE A 865 -27.54 27.42 42.99
C ILE A 865 -26.42 26.41 43.31
N THR A 866 -25.18 26.69 42.89
CA THR A 866 -23.97 25.86 43.09
C THR A 866 -23.87 25.12 44.44
N PRO A 867 -24.13 25.74 45.61
CA PRO A 867 -24.02 25.05 46.89
C PRO A 867 -24.98 23.86 47.08
N LEU A 868 -26.12 23.86 46.39
CA LEU A 868 -27.16 22.83 46.53
C LEU A 868 -26.76 21.50 45.86
N PHE A 869 -25.97 21.54 44.79
CA PHE A 869 -25.50 20.33 44.08
C PHE A 869 -24.50 19.49 44.90
N LYS A 870 -24.06 19.97 46.07
CA LYS A 870 -23.09 19.29 46.93
C LYS A 870 -23.46 17.84 47.22
N TYR A 871 -24.76 17.56 47.42
CA TYR A 871 -25.30 16.25 47.76
C TYR A 871 -25.85 15.48 46.55
N THR A 872 -25.74 16.00 45.33
CA THR A 872 -26.21 15.28 44.13
C THR A 872 -25.40 14.01 43.93
N PRO A 873 -26.03 12.82 43.81
CA PRO A 873 -25.31 11.57 43.63
C PRO A 873 -24.82 11.39 42.18
N ASN A 874 -23.61 10.87 42.00
CA ASN A 874 -23.05 10.53 40.69
C ASN A 874 -23.90 9.47 39.96
N ALA A 875 -24.72 8.70 40.70
CA ALA A 875 -25.74 7.81 40.15
C ALA A 875 -26.75 8.52 39.24
N ILE A 876 -27.27 9.70 39.63
CA ILE A 876 -28.27 10.37 38.78
C ILE A 876 -27.64 10.92 37.50
N LEU A 877 -26.44 11.48 37.58
CA LEU A 877 -25.70 11.94 36.41
C LEU A 877 -25.46 10.79 35.42
N SER A 878 -25.08 9.63 35.96
CA SER A 878 -24.89 8.39 35.19
C SER A 878 -26.19 7.93 34.52
N ALA A 879 -27.31 7.89 35.25
CA ALA A 879 -28.61 7.50 34.73
C ALA A 879 -29.14 8.45 33.65
N ILE A 880 -28.94 9.77 33.80
CA ILE A 880 -29.31 10.78 32.78
C ILE A 880 -28.51 10.57 31.49
N ILE A 881 -27.20 10.35 31.60
CA ILE A 881 -26.34 10.13 30.43
C ILE A 881 -26.67 8.80 29.74
N ILE A 882 -26.80 7.69 30.49
CA ILE A 882 -27.22 6.38 29.95
C ILE A 882 -28.56 6.52 29.21
N SER A 883 -29.55 7.16 29.84
CA SER A 883 -30.86 7.39 29.23
C SER A 883 -30.75 8.19 27.93
N ALA A 884 -30.00 9.30 27.90
CA ALA A 884 -29.79 10.10 26.69
C ALA A 884 -29.17 9.33 25.52
N VAL A 885 -28.23 8.43 25.82
CA VAL A 885 -27.34 7.83 24.83
C VAL A 885 -27.91 6.56 24.17
N ILE A 886 -28.80 5.82 24.83
CA ILE A 886 -29.44 4.60 24.27
C ILE A 886 -30.12 4.85 22.91
N ASN A 887 -30.71 6.04 22.70
CA ASN A 887 -31.43 6.37 21.48
C ASN A 887 -30.53 6.69 20.26
N LEU A 888 -29.20 6.66 20.40
CA LEU A 888 -28.24 6.99 19.32
C LEU A 888 -27.83 5.76 18.47
N VAL A 889 -28.29 4.56 18.82
CA VAL A 889 -27.92 3.30 18.14
C VAL A 889 -28.95 2.98 17.05
N ASP A 890 -28.74 3.51 15.84
CA ASP A 890 -29.59 3.18 14.68
C ASP A 890 -29.13 1.88 13.98
N TYR A 891 -29.75 0.77 14.40
CA TYR A 891 -29.55 -0.54 13.77
C TYR A 891 -30.27 -0.69 12.42
N GLN A 892 -31.27 0.15 12.11
CA GLN A 892 -32.01 0.07 10.86
C GLN A 892 -31.21 0.69 9.71
N ALA A 893 -30.56 1.83 9.96
CA ALA A 893 -29.59 2.43 9.04
C ALA A 893 -28.44 1.45 8.73
N ALA A 894 -27.89 0.74 9.73
CA ALA A 894 -26.84 -0.27 9.50
C ALA A 894 -27.30 -1.43 8.58
N ILE A 895 -28.55 -1.89 8.72
CA ILE A 895 -29.14 -2.91 7.83
C ILE A 895 -29.37 -2.37 6.42
N LEU A 896 -29.76 -1.09 6.28
CA LEU A 896 -29.91 -0.45 4.97
C LEU A 896 -28.56 -0.30 4.26
N ILE A 897 -27.53 0.16 4.98
CA ILE A 897 -26.16 0.25 4.47
C ILE A 897 -25.70 -1.13 3.97
N TRP A 898 -25.86 -2.20 4.76
CA TRP A 898 -25.53 -3.57 4.33
C TRP A 898 -26.24 -4.02 3.05
N LYS A 899 -27.46 -3.55 2.78
CA LYS A 899 -28.20 -3.88 1.55
C LYS A 899 -27.68 -3.13 0.32
N ILE A 900 -27.22 -1.89 0.50
CA ILE A 900 -26.73 -1.01 -0.58
C ILE A 900 -25.25 -1.25 -0.86
N ASP A 901 -24.41 -1.15 0.17
CA ASP A 901 -22.96 -1.03 0.07
C ASP A 901 -22.25 -1.93 1.10
N LYS A 902 -21.48 -2.90 0.62
CA LYS A 902 -20.72 -3.82 1.47
C LYS A 902 -19.48 -3.19 2.10
N PHE A 903 -18.92 -2.15 1.49
CA PHE A 903 -17.68 -1.50 1.91
C PHE A 903 -17.93 -0.37 2.89
N ASP A 904 -19.02 0.36 2.69
CA ASP A 904 -19.52 1.31 3.68
C ASP A 904 -20.07 0.56 4.90
N PHE A 905 -20.62 -0.65 4.74
CA PHE A 905 -20.91 -1.51 5.91
C PHE A 905 -19.65 -1.97 6.64
N VAL A 906 -18.58 -2.34 5.93
CA VAL A 906 -17.28 -2.65 6.55
C VAL A 906 -16.68 -1.42 7.23
N ALA A 907 -16.84 -0.21 6.67
CA ALA A 907 -16.46 1.05 7.31
C ALA A 907 -17.32 1.34 8.56
N CYS A 908 -18.63 1.09 8.51
CA CYS A 908 -19.56 1.20 9.65
C CYS A 908 -19.18 0.25 10.79
N MET A 909 -18.93 -1.03 10.48
CA MET A 909 -18.51 -2.01 11.49
C MET A 909 -17.08 -1.75 11.98
N GLY A 910 -16.19 -1.23 11.13
CA GLY A 910 -14.86 -0.76 11.51
C GLY A 910 -14.91 0.43 12.47
N ALA A 911 -15.81 1.39 12.21
CA ALA A 911 -16.11 2.49 13.14
C ALA A 911 -16.59 1.94 14.48
N PHE A 912 -17.65 1.13 14.45
CA PHE A 912 -18.28 0.54 15.63
C PHE A 912 -17.29 -0.21 16.50
N PHE A 913 -16.58 -1.20 15.93
CA PHE A 913 -15.64 -2.04 16.67
C PHE A 913 -14.37 -1.29 17.07
N GLY A 914 -13.89 -0.33 16.27
CA GLY A 914 -12.71 0.48 16.64
C GLY A 914 -12.99 1.42 17.82
N VAL A 915 -14.19 2.03 17.88
CA VAL A 915 -14.61 2.81 19.07
C VAL A 915 -14.81 1.90 20.29
N PHE A 916 -15.43 0.73 20.10
CA PHE A 916 -15.78 -0.20 21.17
C PHE A 916 -14.56 -0.91 21.80
N PHE A 917 -13.61 -1.40 20.99
CA PHE A 917 -12.45 -2.17 21.46
C PHE A 917 -11.18 -1.33 21.67
N ALA A 918 -11.15 -0.07 21.24
CA ALA A 918 -9.99 0.80 21.44
C ALA A 918 -10.40 2.21 21.90
N SER A 919 -10.67 3.12 20.96
CA SER A 919 -10.99 4.51 21.28
C SER A 919 -11.78 5.20 20.16
N VAL A 920 -12.42 6.32 20.50
CA VAL A 920 -13.26 7.13 19.62
C VAL A 920 -12.50 7.57 18.36
N GLU A 921 -11.24 7.97 18.54
CA GLU A 921 -10.33 8.40 17.48
C GLU A 921 -9.90 7.23 16.58
N ILE A 922 -9.62 6.06 17.18
CA ILE A 922 -9.19 4.86 16.44
C ILE A 922 -10.34 4.31 15.59
N GLY A 923 -11.57 4.27 16.10
CA GLY A 923 -12.73 3.85 15.31
C GLY A 923 -13.00 4.79 14.13
N LEU A 924 -12.96 6.11 14.35
CA LEU A 924 -13.09 7.09 13.28
C LEU A 924 -11.97 6.94 12.24
N LEU A 925 -10.72 6.80 12.68
CA LEU A 925 -9.56 6.61 11.80
C LEU A 925 -9.68 5.32 10.97
N ILE A 926 -10.13 4.21 11.57
CA ILE A 926 -10.41 2.95 10.86
C ILE A 926 -11.50 3.16 9.80
N ALA A 927 -12.61 3.82 10.15
CA ALA A 927 -13.72 4.08 9.23
C ALA A 927 -13.30 4.93 8.01
N VAL A 928 -12.55 6.02 8.27
CA VAL A 928 -12.00 6.89 7.22
C VAL A 928 -10.93 6.15 6.41
N SER A 929 -10.09 5.34 7.04
CA SER A 929 -9.06 4.54 6.34
C SER A 929 -9.67 3.46 5.44
N ILE A 930 -10.76 2.81 5.85
CA ILE A 930 -11.52 1.86 5.01
C ILE A 930 -12.21 2.61 3.86
N SER A 931 -12.86 3.73 4.14
CA SER A 931 -13.55 4.56 3.14
C SER A 931 -12.57 5.13 2.11
N PHE A 932 -11.37 5.54 2.53
CA PHE A 932 -10.33 5.99 1.63
C PHE A 932 -9.65 4.83 0.90
N ALA A 933 -9.38 3.70 1.56
CA ALA A 933 -8.85 2.52 0.89
C ALA A 933 -9.80 2.02 -0.22
N LYS A 934 -11.12 2.09 -0.02
CA LYS A 934 -12.13 1.84 -1.07
C LYS A 934 -11.93 2.77 -2.28
N ILE A 935 -11.78 4.08 -2.05
CA ILE A 935 -11.57 5.07 -3.10
C ILE A 935 -10.23 4.85 -3.83
N LEU A 936 -9.12 4.68 -3.10
CA LEU A 936 -7.81 4.43 -3.71
C LEU A 936 -7.77 3.12 -4.48
N LEU A 937 -8.46 2.07 -4.00
CA LEU A 937 -8.66 0.84 -4.77
C LEU A 937 -9.32 1.18 -6.12
N GLN A 938 -10.44 1.93 -6.09
CA GLN A 938 -11.22 2.31 -7.27
C GLN A 938 -10.43 3.17 -8.27
N VAL A 939 -9.58 4.09 -7.79
CA VAL A 939 -8.72 4.93 -8.65
C VAL A 939 -7.54 4.15 -9.23
N THR A 940 -6.88 3.31 -8.43
CA THR A 940 -5.74 2.49 -8.91
C THR A 940 -6.17 1.50 -9.98
N ARG A 941 -7.42 1.05 -10.01
CA ARG A 941 -7.90 0.04 -10.97
C ARG A 941 -9.32 0.34 -11.48
N PRO A 942 -9.39 1.10 -12.60
CA PRO A 942 -10.63 1.59 -13.17
C PRO A 942 -11.22 0.67 -14.24
N ARG A 943 -12.55 0.61 -14.28
CA ARG A 943 -13.26 -0.23 -15.23
C ARG A 943 -12.99 0.18 -16.68
N THR A 944 -12.90 -0.81 -17.55
CA THR A 944 -12.81 -0.62 -19.01
C THR A 944 -13.92 -1.40 -19.71
N ALA A 945 -14.51 -0.80 -20.74
CA ALA A 945 -15.64 -1.36 -21.48
C ALA A 945 -15.31 -1.48 -22.97
N ILE A 946 -15.68 -2.59 -23.61
CA ILE A 946 -15.76 -2.66 -25.07
C ILE A 946 -17.06 -1.98 -25.51
N LEU A 947 -16.99 -1.11 -26.51
CA LEU A 947 -18.16 -0.48 -27.11
C LEU A 947 -18.57 -1.17 -28.42
N GLY A 948 -19.88 -1.23 -28.65
CA GLY A 948 -20.49 -1.60 -29.92
C GLY A 948 -21.44 -0.51 -30.42
N LYS A 949 -21.74 -0.50 -31.72
CA LYS A 949 -22.66 0.43 -32.37
C LYS A 949 -24.11 0.00 -32.10
N ILE A 950 -24.96 0.91 -31.64
CA ILE A 950 -26.40 0.64 -31.54
C ILE A 950 -27.02 0.72 -32.96
N PRO A 951 -27.79 -0.30 -33.40
CA PRO A 951 -28.38 -0.35 -34.74
C PRO A 951 -29.13 0.94 -35.12
N MET A 952 -29.02 1.34 -36.39
CA MET A 952 -29.60 2.57 -36.95
C MET A 952 -29.19 3.89 -36.26
N THR A 953 -28.10 3.91 -35.47
CA THR A 953 -27.56 5.12 -34.84
C THR A 953 -26.06 5.29 -35.05
N THR A 954 -25.53 6.47 -34.73
CA THR A 954 -24.09 6.76 -34.58
C THR A 954 -23.58 6.51 -33.15
N VAL A 955 -24.41 5.97 -32.24
CA VAL A 955 -24.10 5.89 -30.81
C VAL A 955 -23.41 4.57 -30.46
N TYR A 956 -22.29 4.67 -29.75
CA TYR A 956 -21.52 3.53 -29.26
C TYR A 956 -21.73 3.34 -27.75
N ARG A 957 -22.04 2.11 -27.31
CA ARG A 957 -22.33 1.77 -25.90
C ARG A 957 -21.72 0.43 -25.49
N ASN A 958 -21.60 0.23 -24.17
CA ASN A 958 -21.04 -0.99 -23.59
C ASN A 958 -21.93 -2.20 -23.90
N ILE A 959 -21.38 -3.17 -24.64
CA ILE A 959 -22.08 -4.38 -25.11
C ILE A 959 -22.60 -5.24 -23.93
N GLN A 960 -21.95 -5.17 -22.75
CA GLN A 960 -22.41 -5.88 -21.54
C GLN A 960 -23.64 -5.22 -20.87
N GLN A 961 -23.99 -4.00 -21.27
CA GLN A 961 -25.16 -3.26 -20.78
C GLN A 961 -26.28 -3.20 -21.84
N TYR A 962 -25.90 -3.20 -23.11
CA TYR A 962 -26.79 -3.14 -24.28
C TYR A 962 -26.45 -4.31 -25.22
N PRO A 963 -27.05 -5.50 -25.03
CA PRO A 963 -26.75 -6.70 -25.83
C PRO A 963 -26.97 -6.55 -27.33
N GLU A 964 -27.80 -5.59 -27.74
CA GLU A 964 -28.10 -5.20 -29.12
C GLU A 964 -26.98 -4.38 -29.79
N ALA A 965 -25.96 -3.92 -29.05
CA ALA A 965 -24.86 -3.13 -29.59
C ALA A 965 -23.80 -4.02 -30.28
N THR A 966 -23.56 -3.83 -31.58
CA THR A 966 -22.73 -4.72 -32.40
C THR A 966 -21.27 -4.27 -32.50
N LYS A 967 -20.33 -5.23 -32.53
CA LYS A 967 -18.90 -4.99 -32.81
C LYS A 967 -18.71 -4.56 -34.28
N VAL A 968 -17.74 -3.70 -34.56
CA VAL A 968 -17.35 -3.32 -35.93
C VAL A 968 -16.22 -4.24 -36.42
N PRO A 969 -16.31 -4.87 -37.60
CA PRO A 969 -15.23 -5.71 -38.14
C PRO A 969 -13.89 -4.95 -38.25
N GLY A 970 -12.78 -5.59 -37.91
CA GLY A 970 -11.43 -5.00 -38.00
C GLY A 970 -11.10 -3.90 -36.98
N VAL A 971 -12.07 -3.40 -36.21
CA VAL A 971 -11.90 -2.26 -35.29
C VAL A 971 -12.31 -2.62 -33.86
N LEU A 972 -11.37 -2.54 -32.91
CA LEU A 972 -11.66 -2.70 -31.49
C LEU A 972 -11.84 -1.33 -30.83
N ILE A 973 -12.96 -1.13 -30.14
CA ILE A 973 -13.29 0.13 -29.45
C ILE A 973 -13.32 -0.12 -27.94
N ILE A 974 -12.41 0.52 -27.19
CA ILE A 974 -12.32 0.40 -25.73
C ILE A 974 -12.49 1.76 -25.08
N ARG A 975 -13.41 1.86 -24.12
CA ARG A 975 -13.57 3.03 -23.26
C ARG A 975 -12.89 2.80 -21.91
N VAL A 976 -12.24 3.83 -21.39
CA VAL A 976 -11.65 3.85 -20.04
C VAL A 976 -12.55 4.70 -19.13
N ASP A 977 -13.13 4.09 -18.09
CA ASP A 977 -14.11 4.77 -17.21
C ASP A 977 -13.44 5.57 -16.06
N SER A 978 -12.26 6.15 -16.29
CA SER A 978 -11.57 7.04 -15.35
C SER A 978 -10.47 7.88 -16.02
N ALA A 979 -9.95 8.84 -15.27
CA ALA A 979 -8.64 9.43 -15.53
C ALA A 979 -7.48 8.41 -15.42
N ILE A 980 -6.35 8.67 -16.10
CA ILE A 980 -5.24 7.71 -16.26
C ILE A 980 -3.94 8.25 -15.64
N TYR A 981 -3.50 7.64 -14.54
CA TYR A 981 -2.44 8.15 -13.66
C TYR A 981 -1.37 7.10 -13.32
N PHE A 982 -0.24 7.49 -12.73
CA PHE A 982 0.83 6.57 -12.29
C PHE A 982 0.33 5.35 -11.46
N SER A 983 -0.77 5.53 -10.72
CA SER A 983 -1.40 4.52 -9.88
C SER A 983 -2.19 3.45 -10.67
N ASN A 984 -2.56 3.73 -11.93
CA ASN A 984 -3.38 2.85 -12.77
C ASN A 984 -2.86 2.64 -14.21
N SER A 985 -1.92 3.45 -14.71
CA SER A 985 -1.60 3.54 -16.14
C SER A 985 -1.00 2.26 -16.72
N ASN A 986 -0.07 1.63 -16.00
CA ASN A 986 0.47 0.32 -16.38
C ASN A 986 -0.64 -0.74 -16.47
N TYR A 987 -1.54 -0.75 -15.49
CA TYR A 987 -2.67 -1.65 -15.48
C TYR A 987 -3.64 -1.36 -16.66
N VAL A 988 -3.96 -0.09 -16.96
CA VAL A 988 -4.82 0.30 -18.09
C VAL A 988 -4.20 -0.13 -19.44
N LYS A 989 -2.90 0.13 -19.64
CA LYS A 989 -2.11 -0.33 -20.80
C LYS A 989 -2.20 -1.86 -20.97
N GLU A 990 -1.90 -2.61 -19.91
CA GLU A 990 -2.02 -4.07 -19.94
C GLU A 990 -3.46 -4.53 -20.17
N ARG A 991 -4.45 -3.82 -19.60
CA ARG A 991 -5.87 -4.17 -19.71
C ARG A 991 -6.40 -4.00 -21.13
N ILE A 992 -5.93 -2.96 -21.82
CA ILE A 992 -6.15 -2.71 -23.25
C ILE A 992 -5.47 -3.79 -24.10
N LEU A 993 -4.16 -4.05 -23.88
CA LEU A 993 -3.43 -5.11 -24.59
C LEU A 993 -4.06 -6.49 -24.37
N ARG A 994 -4.56 -6.76 -23.16
CA ARG A 994 -5.32 -7.98 -22.84
C ARG A 994 -6.64 -8.00 -23.60
N TRP A 995 -7.46 -6.95 -23.59
CA TRP A 995 -8.69 -6.89 -24.40
C TRP A 995 -8.41 -7.21 -25.87
N LEU A 996 -7.38 -6.60 -26.46
CA LEU A 996 -6.97 -6.83 -27.85
C LEU A 996 -6.62 -8.29 -28.14
N VAL A 997 -5.81 -8.94 -27.30
CA VAL A 997 -5.48 -10.37 -27.43
C VAL A 997 -6.74 -11.25 -27.33
N ASN A 998 -7.74 -10.85 -26.54
CA ASN A 998 -8.98 -11.63 -26.37
C ASN A 998 -9.81 -11.66 -27.65
N GLU A 999 -9.89 -10.51 -28.31
CA GLU A 999 -10.62 -10.31 -29.55
C GLU A 999 -9.85 -10.95 -30.74
N GLU A 1000 -8.51 -10.85 -30.77
CA GLU A 1000 -7.67 -11.62 -31.71
C GLU A 1000 -7.80 -13.15 -31.53
N GLU A 1001 -8.22 -13.64 -30.35
CA GLU A 1001 -8.49 -15.06 -30.08
C GLU A 1001 -9.92 -15.47 -30.51
N GLU A 1002 -10.95 -14.68 -30.18
CA GLU A 1002 -12.35 -14.92 -30.62
C GLU A 1002 -12.47 -14.85 -32.16
N ILE A 1003 -11.81 -13.89 -32.81
CA ILE A 1003 -11.80 -13.71 -34.28
C ILE A 1003 -11.19 -14.91 -35.02
N LYS A 1004 -10.12 -15.51 -34.48
CA LYS A 1004 -9.47 -16.70 -35.06
C LYS A 1004 -10.35 -17.96 -35.00
N GLY A 1005 -11.29 -18.04 -34.07
CA GLY A 1005 -12.27 -19.12 -34.02
C GLY A 1005 -13.36 -19.00 -35.11
N ASN A 1006 -13.63 -17.78 -35.56
CA ASN A 1006 -14.78 -17.44 -36.41
C ASN A 1006 -14.43 -17.04 -37.86
N TYR A 1007 -13.15 -17.18 -38.28
CA TYR A 1007 -12.65 -16.78 -39.61
C TYR A 1007 -12.96 -15.31 -39.99
N GLN A 1008 -12.97 -14.41 -39.01
CA GLN A 1008 -13.25 -12.98 -39.23
C GLN A 1008 -11.98 -12.17 -39.52
N THR A 1009 -12.16 -10.96 -40.06
CA THR A 1009 -11.07 -10.01 -40.36
C THR A 1009 -10.27 -9.69 -39.09
N ARG A 1010 -8.94 -9.76 -39.18
CA ARG A 1010 -8.04 -9.42 -38.07
C ARG A 1010 -8.20 -7.94 -37.67
N ILE A 1011 -8.05 -7.65 -36.40
CA ILE A 1011 -8.06 -6.27 -35.88
C ILE A 1011 -6.88 -5.50 -36.48
N GLN A 1012 -7.20 -4.43 -37.21
CA GLN A 1012 -6.23 -3.49 -37.78
C GLN A 1012 -6.16 -2.19 -36.95
N PHE A 1013 -7.27 -1.79 -36.32
CA PHE A 1013 -7.40 -0.53 -35.58
C PHE A 1013 -7.86 -0.74 -34.14
N LEU A 1014 -7.27 0.01 -33.22
CA LEU A 1014 -7.71 0.15 -31.83
C LEU A 1014 -8.10 1.60 -31.58
N ILE A 1015 -9.39 1.85 -31.35
CA ILE A 1015 -9.93 3.15 -30.92
C ILE A 1015 -10.04 3.13 -29.39
N VAL A 1016 -9.40 4.09 -28.73
CA VAL A 1016 -9.60 4.35 -27.29
C VAL A 1016 -10.57 5.52 -27.15
N ASP A 1017 -11.77 5.24 -26.60
CA ASP A 1017 -12.73 6.27 -26.20
C ASP A 1017 -12.28 6.88 -24.86
N MET A 1018 -11.84 8.12 -24.95
CA MET A 1018 -11.32 8.93 -23.85
C MET A 1018 -12.42 9.80 -23.21
N SER A 1019 -13.69 9.68 -23.62
CA SER A 1019 -14.80 10.51 -23.09
C SER A 1019 -14.90 10.58 -21.55
N PRO A 1020 -14.66 9.48 -20.78
CA PRO A 1020 -14.68 9.53 -19.31
C PRO A 1020 -13.30 9.78 -18.70
N VAL A 1021 -12.25 9.89 -19.51
CA VAL A 1021 -10.89 10.21 -19.07
C VAL A 1021 -10.84 11.71 -18.81
N THR A 1022 -11.21 12.11 -17.59
CA THR A 1022 -11.23 13.51 -17.19
C THR A 1022 -9.83 14.13 -17.16
N ASP A 1023 -8.81 13.32 -16.92
CA ASP A 1023 -7.41 13.74 -16.95
C ASP A 1023 -6.42 12.59 -17.23
N ILE A 1024 -5.17 12.92 -17.57
CA ILE A 1024 -4.04 12.00 -17.75
C ILE A 1024 -2.74 12.56 -17.12
N ASP A 1025 -1.83 11.71 -16.68
CA ASP A 1025 -0.51 12.11 -16.17
C ASP A 1025 0.67 11.61 -17.01
N THR A 1026 1.90 11.99 -16.64
CA THR A 1026 3.13 11.62 -17.36
C THR A 1026 3.39 10.12 -17.42
N SER A 1027 2.94 9.37 -16.42
CA SER A 1027 3.00 7.90 -16.40
C SER A 1027 1.85 7.29 -17.21
N GLY A 1028 0.71 7.98 -17.32
CA GLY A 1028 -0.34 7.73 -18.30
C GLY A 1028 0.18 7.85 -19.73
N ILE A 1029 0.85 8.95 -20.05
CA ILE A 1029 1.45 9.19 -21.38
C ILE A 1029 2.53 8.14 -21.70
N HIS A 1030 3.46 7.83 -20.78
CA HIS A 1030 4.46 6.78 -21.02
C HIS A 1030 3.83 5.40 -21.24
N ALA A 1031 2.71 5.10 -20.55
CA ALA A 1031 1.96 3.88 -20.77
C ALA A 1031 1.24 3.86 -22.15
N LEU A 1032 0.82 5.02 -22.67
CA LEU A 1032 0.31 5.17 -24.04
C LEU A 1032 1.44 5.06 -25.09
N GLU A 1033 2.65 5.55 -24.82
CA GLU A 1033 3.83 5.32 -25.68
C GLU A 1033 4.20 3.83 -25.76
N GLU A 1034 4.26 3.13 -24.63
CA GLU A 1034 4.51 1.70 -24.60
C GLU A 1034 3.39 0.90 -25.30
N LEU A 1035 2.14 1.32 -25.12
CA LEU A 1035 0.98 0.77 -25.84
C LEU A 1035 1.17 0.95 -27.35
N TYR A 1036 1.43 2.17 -27.82
CA TYR A 1036 1.64 2.49 -29.24
C TYR A 1036 2.77 1.66 -29.86
N ARG A 1037 3.94 1.62 -29.21
CA ARG A 1037 5.09 0.79 -29.65
C ARG A 1037 4.74 -0.70 -29.68
N SER A 1038 3.91 -1.18 -28.74
CA SER A 1038 3.45 -2.57 -28.68
C SER A 1038 2.41 -2.92 -29.76
N LEU A 1039 1.61 -1.95 -30.20
CA LEU A 1039 0.64 -2.07 -31.29
C LEU A 1039 1.33 -2.02 -32.67
N GLN A 1040 2.29 -1.10 -32.85
CA GLN A 1040 3.16 -1.07 -34.05
C GLN A 1040 3.86 -2.42 -34.26
N LYS A 1041 4.46 -3.01 -33.21
CA LYS A 1041 5.06 -4.36 -33.25
C LYS A 1041 4.08 -5.49 -33.67
N ARG A 1042 2.77 -5.25 -33.67
CA ARG A 1042 1.71 -6.20 -34.07
C ARG A 1042 1.05 -5.87 -35.42
N GLY A 1043 1.41 -4.74 -36.04
CA GLY A 1043 0.76 -4.21 -37.24
C GLY A 1043 -0.61 -3.55 -36.99
N ILE A 1044 -0.83 -2.98 -35.80
CA ILE A 1044 -2.13 -2.43 -35.38
C ILE A 1044 -1.99 -0.93 -35.15
N GLN A 1045 -2.90 -0.13 -35.71
CA GLN A 1045 -2.92 1.33 -35.55
C GLN A 1045 -3.72 1.74 -34.30
N LEU A 1046 -3.19 2.71 -33.56
CA LEU A 1046 -3.86 3.34 -32.41
C LEU A 1046 -4.58 4.61 -32.87
N VAL A 1047 -5.79 4.81 -32.36
CA VAL A 1047 -6.65 5.97 -32.61
C VAL A 1047 -7.26 6.42 -31.28
N LEU A 1048 -7.41 7.73 -31.07
CA LEU A 1048 -8.06 8.30 -29.89
C LEU A 1048 -9.36 9.00 -30.28
N ALA A 1049 -10.41 8.83 -29.47
CA ALA A 1049 -11.70 9.48 -29.65
C ALA A 1049 -12.10 10.26 -28.40
N ASN A 1050 -12.60 11.48 -28.58
CA ASN A 1050 -13.08 12.41 -27.56
C ASN A 1050 -12.15 12.59 -26.33
N PRO A 1051 -10.85 12.89 -26.49
CA PRO A 1051 -10.02 13.28 -25.36
C PRO A 1051 -10.51 14.61 -24.76
N GLY A 1052 -10.77 14.63 -23.45
CA GLY A 1052 -11.18 15.84 -22.75
C GLY A 1052 -10.16 16.98 -22.89
N PRO A 1053 -10.56 18.26 -22.70
CA PRO A 1053 -9.71 19.42 -22.98
C PRO A 1053 -8.38 19.44 -22.19
N VAL A 1054 -8.36 18.88 -20.97
CA VAL A 1054 -7.14 18.74 -20.17
C VAL A 1054 -6.24 17.60 -20.68
N VAL A 1055 -6.84 16.52 -21.17
CA VAL A 1055 -6.13 15.37 -21.73
C VAL A 1055 -5.43 15.76 -23.05
N ILE A 1056 -6.11 16.50 -23.93
CA ILE A 1056 -5.54 16.84 -25.24
C ILE A 1056 -4.37 17.84 -25.14
N ASP A 1057 -4.41 18.87 -24.29
CA ASP A 1057 -3.24 19.75 -24.03
C ASP A 1057 -2.03 18.94 -23.54
N LYS A 1058 -2.24 17.91 -22.72
CA LYS A 1058 -1.17 17.01 -22.25
C LYS A 1058 -0.67 16.05 -23.33
N LEU A 1059 -1.51 15.59 -24.26
CA LEU A 1059 -1.11 14.77 -25.40
C LEU A 1059 -0.27 15.57 -26.42
N HIS A 1060 -0.58 16.84 -26.69
CA HIS A 1060 0.28 17.71 -27.52
C HIS A 1060 1.55 18.13 -26.77
N THR A 1061 1.45 18.57 -25.50
CA THR A 1061 2.60 19.04 -24.69
C THR A 1061 3.67 17.95 -24.49
N SER A 1062 3.29 16.67 -24.54
CA SER A 1062 4.21 15.54 -24.45
C SER A 1062 4.78 15.06 -25.79
N ASN A 1063 4.36 15.65 -26.92
CA ASN A 1063 4.59 15.14 -28.28
C ASN A 1063 3.98 13.75 -28.56
N PHE A 1064 3.07 13.24 -27.72
CA PHE A 1064 2.38 11.99 -28.02
C PHE A 1064 1.40 12.15 -29.19
N ALA A 1065 0.69 13.27 -29.27
CA ALA A 1065 -0.21 13.57 -30.39
C ALA A 1065 0.55 13.61 -31.74
N THR A 1066 1.75 14.19 -31.77
CA THR A 1066 2.60 14.24 -32.97
C THR A 1066 3.28 12.90 -33.29
N LEU A 1067 3.60 12.09 -32.27
CA LEU A 1067 4.07 10.70 -32.43
C LEU A 1067 2.98 9.77 -33.00
N LEU A 1068 1.72 9.97 -32.60
CA LEU A 1068 0.55 9.23 -33.10
C LEU A 1068 0.15 9.69 -34.51
N GLY A 1069 0.27 10.99 -34.76
CA GLY A 1069 -0.36 11.72 -35.86
C GLY A 1069 -1.67 12.35 -35.41
N GLU A 1070 -1.80 13.66 -35.58
CA GLU A 1070 -3.00 14.42 -35.22
C GLU A 1070 -4.22 14.01 -36.07
N ASP A 1071 -3.99 13.37 -37.22
CA ASP A 1071 -4.99 12.73 -38.08
C ASP A 1071 -5.67 11.49 -37.45
N LYS A 1072 -5.29 11.10 -36.23
CA LYS A 1072 -5.82 9.93 -35.49
C LYS A 1072 -6.46 10.32 -34.15
N ILE A 1073 -6.86 11.58 -34.00
CA ILE A 1073 -7.55 12.11 -32.83
C ILE A 1073 -8.88 12.74 -33.28
N PHE A 1074 -10.00 12.15 -32.84
CA PHE A 1074 -11.35 12.50 -33.32
C PHE A 1074 -12.25 13.06 -32.22
N LEU A 1075 -13.27 13.83 -32.59
CA LEU A 1075 -14.26 14.35 -31.65
C LEU A 1075 -15.21 13.25 -31.19
N THR A 1076 -15.58 12.31 -32.08
CA THR A 1076 -16.44 11.18 -31.73
C THR A 1076 -15.86 9.82 -32.13
N VAL A 1077 -16.33 8.77 -31.44
CA VAL A 1077 -16.08 7.37 -31.81
C VAL A 1077 -16.65 7.04 -33.20
N ALA A 1078 -17.70 7.75 -33.65
CA ALA A 1078 -18.26 7.57 -34.99
C ALA A 1078 -17.28 8.01 -36.08
N GLU A 1079 -16.75 9.23 -36.01
CA GLU A 1079 -15.72 9.74 -36.91
C GLU A 1079 -14.48 8.84 -36.92
N ALA A 1080 -14.03 8.39 -35.73
CA ALA A 1080 -12.88 7.50 -35.60
C ALA A 1080 -13.09 6.16 -36.34
N VAL A 1081 -14.30 5.58 -36.27
CA VAL A 1081 -14.66 4.38 -37.03
C VAL A 1081 -14.79 4.68 -38.52
N GLU A 1082 -15.35 5.83 -38.90
CA GLU A 1082 -15.50 6.25 -40.30
C GLU A 1082 -14.15 6.51 -40.98
N TYR A 1083 -13.13 7.00 -40.28
CA TYR A 1083 -11.74 7.07 -40.77
C TYR A 1083 -11.10 5.68 -40.94
N CYS A 1084 -11.43 4.71 -40.09
CA CYS A 1084 -10.91 3.34 -40.22
C CYS A 1084 -11.58 2.57 -41.38
N SER A 1085 -12.85 2.86 -41.66
CA SER A 1085 -13.67 2.09 -42.60
C SER A 1085 -13.25 2.10 -44.09
N PRO A 1086 -12.74 3.18 -44.70
CA PRO A 1086 -12.27 3.14 -46.09
C PRO A 1086 -10.95 2.38 -46.23
N LYS A 1087 -10.06 2.46 -45.23
CA LYS A 1087 -8.79 1.73 -45.23
C LYS A 1087 -8.99 0.21 -45.15
N LEU A 1088 -10.09 -0.23 -44.55
CA LEU A 1088 -10.57 -1.63 -44.56
C LEU A 1088 -11.11 -2.10 -45.93
N ALA A 1089 -11.20 -1.22 -46.94
CA ALA A 1089 -11.66 -1.55 -48.29
C ALA A 1089 -10.55 -1.43 -49.37
N GLU A 1090 -9.40 -0.82 -49.05
CA GLU A 1090 -8.27 -0.65 -49.98
C GLU A 1090 -7.19 -1.77 -49.87
N ASP A 1091 -7.27 -2.62 -48.83
CA ASP A 1091 -6.26 -3.65 -48.51
C ASP A 1091 -6.96 -5.06 -48.42
N PRO A 1092 -7.17 -5.76 -49.56
CA PRO A 1092 -7.93 -7.01 -49.66
C PRO A 1092 -7.11 -8.30 -49.39
#